data_AF-A0A425D4E3-F1
#
_entry.id   AF-A0A425D4E3-F1
#
_cell.length_a   1.000
_cell.length_b   1.000
_cell.length_c   1.000
_cell.angle_alpha   90.00
_cell.angle_beta   90.00
_cell.angle_gamma   90.00
#
_symmetry.space_group_name_H-M   'P 1'
#
loop_
_entity.id
_entity.type
_entity.pdbx_description
1 polymer ?
#
loop_
_entity_poly.entity_id
_entity_poly.type
_entity_poly.pdbx_seq_one_letter_code
_entity_poly.pdbx_strand_id
1 'polypeptide(L)'
;MEFNGSALTVTTVAPHAMTTLSPAQLKSMADMYWLKQFQILQIVYTVSYGIMFGLSMSLLVYLRRNRSTAYKGNANAGRKVILPSFEPLFWVIAALTGVYFCYFLAASSIDYVTPVTISWFTETVSQGRQFTFFVVAAFLLQKSVSRPALVRSMVIAAAITVIPIISVRILDVTAASTQTSFAVTSLLRAFDTMWFVWMLVRPVSRASVRTQREFALFALVYYASSYVYAVLILMHNYTDSAMVVFCTVIWASFAPFFVWRLLRADTEHWRGFSERACEFQQHFRENQGMQEIVSAQGLHVLLEMHRKDLIDFAHLELQQVLGVGASANVYRGKLHSSTQVAVKVYSPTEISESTILEFSQEAALCTALKHPNIVLFHGMCICPPSICLVYELCRGSLEDALRNSLNNDHTEPLWPKLCYMLDAARAVAYFHSFSPPFIHRDIKPANFLLDASNVVKLTDFGESRSMAFTIEDIANDNRAMTVRGTVDYMAPEIIDGKQGQALYTETADIYSLAITLWDILHPGREKFPNSNQNHLNIFRMVLNGQRPPIDPEIPQTLQDLLENCWNSDPIFRPSAKMVVAVLEDMQEDLCGQVSHHLSGFITCLGTQKGTKYTTTPPVFTGEVLARCFFEHKYAFEKEEAIRFGNALMDAGSLHHAKHNKPFESSATTTYYFDSQQLDLTDAGKGVDLGGRGGRKQHVVPRGHVHGRRRIWLV
;
A
#
# COMPACT_ATOMS: atom_id res chain seq x y z
N MET A 1 66.22 -7.87 -79.72
CA MET A 1 67.55 -7.26 -79.48
C MET A 1 67.67 -7.03 -77.98
N GLU A 2 68.86 -7.29 -77.46
CA GLU A 2 69.13 -7.82 -76.12
C GLU A 2 69.00 -6.84 -74.94
N PHE A 3 68.73 -7.45 -73.78
CA PHE A 3 68.97 -6.93 -72.45
C PHE A 3 70.47 -6.88 -72.14
N ASN A 4 70.93 -5.79 -71.52
CA ASN A 4 72.07 -5.70 -70.59
C ASN A 4 71.88 -4.39 -69.81
N GLY A 5 71.85 -4.31 -68.48
CA GLY A 5 72.71 -4.98 -67.52
C GLY A 5 73.67 -3.95 -66.93
N SER A 6 73.17 -2.99 -66.14
CA SER A 6 73.99 -1.98 -65.45
C SER A 6 74.12 -2.31 -63.97
N ALA A 7 75.17 -3.07 -63.64
CA ALA A 7 75.76 -3.08 -62.32
C ALA A 7 76.53 -1.77 -62.13
N LEU A 8 76.15 -0.97 -61.13
CA LEU A 8 76.92 0.18 -60.68
C LEU A 8 77.61 -0.13 -59.36
N THR A 9 78.89 0.19 -59.39
CA THR A 9 79.97 -0.13 -58.48
C THR A 9 79.83 0.55 -57.12
N VAL A 10 80.17 -0.24 -56.11
CA VAL A 10 80.45 0.14 -54.73
C VAL A 10 81.44 1.31 -54.67
N THR A 11 81.02 2.41 -54.04
CA THR A 11 81.95 3.39 -53.45
C THR A 11 81.82 3.30 -51.93
N THR A 12 82.93 2.92 -51.32
CA THR A 12 83.17 2.73 -49.89
C THR A 12 82.94 4.02 -49.10
N VAL A 13 81.95 4.02 -48.21
CA VAL A 13 81.85 4.96 -47.08
C VAL A 13 82.22 4.20 -45.82
N ALA A 14 83.16 4.75 -45.05
CA ALA A 14 83.67 4.21 -43.80
C ALA A 14 82.55 3.95 -42.78
N PRO A 15 82.68 2.95 -41.90
CA PRO A 15 81.67 2.64 -40.90
C PRO A 15 81.68 3.73 -39.83
N HIS A 16 80.69 4.61 -39.84
CA HIS A 16 80.39 5.45 -38.68
C HIS A 16 80.01 4.53 -37.52
N ALA A 17 80.74 4.70 -36.42
CA ALA A 17 80.53 4.05 -35.15
C ALA A 17 79.04 4.02 -34.78
N MET A 18 78.47 2.82 -34.69
CA MET A 18 77.30 2.61 -33.83
C MET A 18 77.76 2.92 -32.41
N THR A 19 77.44 4.12 -31.93
CA THR A 19 77.39 4.39 -30.49
C THR A 19 76.42 3.40 -29.87
N THR A 20 76.95 2.30 -29.36
CA THR A 20 76.24 1.39 -28.47
C THR A 20 75.80 2.21 -27.26
N LEU A 21 74.49 2.46 -27.14
CA LEU A 21 73.91 3.13 -25.98
C LEU A 21 74.41 2.43 -24.72
N SER A 22 74.93 3.19 -23.76
CA SER A 22 75.42 2.60 -22.52
C SER A 22 74.25 1.96 -21.75
N PRO A 23 74.48 0.93 -20.93
CA PRO A 23 73.44 0.32 -20.09
C PRO A 23 72.67 1.34 -19.23
N ALA A 24 73.32 2.45 -18.85
CA ALA A 24 72.70 3.56 -18.13
C ALA A 24 71.74 4.38 -18.99
N GLN A 25 72.07 4.61 -20.27
CA GLN A 25 71.19 5.31 -21.22
C GLN A 25 69.95 4.48 -21.55
N LEU A 26 70.13 3.17 -21.80
CA LEU A 26 69.03 2.21 -22.00
C LEU A 26 68.09 2.15 -20.80
N LYS A 27 68.63 2.13 -19.57
CA LYS A 27 67.83 2.18 -18.34
C LYS A 27 67.03 3.48 -18.22
N SER A 28 67.67 4.64 -18.48
CA SER A 28 66.97 5.94 -18.42
C SER A 28 65.83 6.07 -19.44
N MET A 29 66.01 5.51 -20.65
CA MET A 29 64.97 5.52 -21.68
C MET A 29 63.81 4.58 -21.31
N ALA A 30 64.10 3.42 -20.71
CA ALA A 30 63.07 2.51 -20.21
C ALA A 30 62.28 3.14 -19.05
N ASP A 31 62.96 3.78 -18.09
CA ASP A 31 62.33 4.46 -16.95
C ASP A 31 61.41 5.61 -17.43
N MET A 32 61.83 6.37 -18.44
CA MET A 32 61.03 7.44 -19.05
C MET A 32 59.81 6.90 -19.83
N TYR A 33 59.95 5.77 -20.53
CA TYR A 33 58.84 5.10 -21.21
C TYR A 33 57.77 4.65 -20.21
N TRP A 34 58.18 3.98 -19.13
CA TRP A 34 57.27 3.49 -18.09
C TRP A 34 56.58 4.62 -17.34
N LEU A 35 57.31 5.69 -17.01
CA LEU A 35 56.71 6.89 -16.39
C LEU A 35 55.59 7.46 -17.25
N LYS A 36 55.80 7.57 -18.56
CA LYS A 36 54.79 8.05 -19.51
C LYS A 36 53.57 7.12 -19.59
N GLN A 37 53.78 5.80 -19.57
CA GLN A 37 52.67 4.83 -19.57
C GLN A 37 51.83 4.93 -18.28
N PHE A 38 52.46 5.11 -17.13
CA PHE A 38 51.73 5.29 -15.86
C PHE A 38 50.96 6.62 -15.82
N GLN A 39 51.52 7.72 -16.37
CA GLN A 39 50.79 8.98 -16.55
C GLN A 39 49.55 8.80 -17.43
N ILE A 40 49.68 8.09 -18.56
CA ILE A 40 48.54 7.78 -19.45
C ILE A 40 47.49 6.96 -18.70
N LEU A 41 47.91 5.93 -17.96
CA LEU A 41 47.00 5.10 -17.16
C LEU A 41 46.24 5.91 -16.11
N GLN A 42 46.91 6.88 -15.47
CA GLN A 42 46.31 7.78 -14.50
C GLN A 42 45.25 8.72 -15.12
N ILE A 43 45.53 9.24 -16.32
CA ILE A 43 44.56 10.02 -17.10
C ILE A 43 43.35 9.14 -17.46
N VAL A 44 43.59 7.91 -17.92
CA VAL A 44 42.54 6.95 -18.27
C VAL A 44 41.68 6.61 -17.04
N TYR A 45 42.27 6.43 -15.86
CA TYR A 45 41.52 6.28 -14.61
C TYR A 45 40.69 7.51 -14.27
N THR A 46 41.26 8.72 -14.41
CA THR A 46 40.56 9.99 -14.17
C THR A 46 39.31 10.09 -15.06
N VAL A 47 39.46 9.86 -16.37
CA VAL A 47 38.34 9.91 -17.33
C VAL A 47 37.31 8.82 -17.01
N SER A 48 37.76 7.59 -16.76
CA SER A 48 36.88 6.45 -16.49
C SER A 48 36.03 6.65 -15.23
N TYR A 49 36.63 7.05 -14.10
CA TYR A 49 35.87 7.35 -12.88
C TYR A 49 35.03 8.63 -13.01
N GLY A 50 35.48 9.62 -13.78
CA GLY A 50 34.70 10.81 -14.10
C GLY A 50 33.41 10.49 -14.86
N ILE A 51 33.50 9.60 -15.86
CA ILE A 51 32.32 9.07 -16.58
C ILE A 51 31.39 8.34 -15.61
N MET A 52 31.92 7.45 -14.76
CA MET A 52 31.10 6.69 -13.81
C MET A 52 30.38 7.60 -12.81
N PHE A 53 31.09 8.58 -12.25
CA PHE A 53 30.54 9.58 -11.34
C PHE A 53 29.47 10.44 -12.03
N GLY A 54 29.77 10.99 -13.21
CA GLY A 54 28.85 11.82 -13.98
C GLY A 54 27.58 11.09 -14.39
N LEU A 55 27.68 9.84 -14.85
CA LEU A 55 26.52 9.00 -15.15
C LEU A 55 25.69 8.71 -13.90
N SER A 56 26.33 8.41 -12.76
CA SER A 56 25.63 8.13 -11.50
C SER A 56 24.87 9.36 -10.98
N MET A 57 25.48 10.55 -11.05
CA MET A 57 24.82 11.81 -10.71
C MET A 57 23.68 12.16 -11.68
N SER A 58 23.88 11.95 -12.98
CA SER A 58 22.85 12.19 -14.00
C SER A 58 21.64 11.29 -13.79
N LEU A 59 21.85 10.03 -13.41
CA LEU A 59 20.79 9.09 -13.05
C LEU A 59 20.03 9.54 -11.80
N LEU A 60 20.71 10.01 -10.75
CA LEU A 60 20.05 10.56 -9.55
C LEU A 60 19.14 11.76 -9.89
N VAL A 61 19.63 12.70 -10.71
CA VAL A 61 18.83 13.84 -11.18
C VAL A 61 17.64 13.40 -12.03
N TYR A 62 17.86 12.45 -12.95
CA TYR A 62 16.81 11.86 -13.78
C TYR A 62 15.71 11.21 -12.94
N LEU A 63 16.08 10.46 -11.89
CA LEU A 63 15.13 9.81 -10.97
C LEU A 63 14.28 10.83 -10.23
N ARG A 64 14.91 11.84 -9.60
CA ARG A 64 14.19 12.89 -8.86
C ARG A 64 13.22 13.68 -9.74
N ARG A 65 13.66 14.05 -10.95
CA ARG A 65 12.83 14.81 -11.90
C ARG A 65 11.62 14.01 -12.37
N ASN A 66 11.80 12.75 -12.76
CA ASN A 66 10.68 11.92 -13.20
C ASN A 66 9.72 11.61 -12.05
N ARG A 67 10.21 11.40 -10.83
CA ARG A 67 9.36 11.20 -9.65
C ARG A 67 8.50 12.43 -9.35
N SER A 68 9.10 13.63 -9.31
CA SER A 68 8.34 14.88 -9.12
C SER A 68 7.30 15.10 -10.23
N THR A 69 7.62 14.72 -11.46
CA THR A 69 6.71 14.85 -12.61
C THR A 69 5.60 13.79 -12.59
N ALA A 70 5.90 12.58 -12.10
CA ALA A 70 4.92 11.52 -11.92
C ALA A 70 3.87 11.89 -10.86
N TYR A 71 4.30 12.50 -9.74
CA TYR A 71 3.38 13.01 -8.71
C TYR A 71 2.46 14.14 -9.20
N LYS A 72 2.82 14.80 -10.30
CA LYS A 72 1.96 15.79 -10.98
C LYS A 72 0.97 15.16 -11.98
N GLY A 73 0.92 13.84 -12.09
CA GLY A 73 -0.09 13.11 -12.86
C GLY A 73 0.37 12.70 -14.26
N ASN A 74 1.66 12.85 -14.57
CA ASN A 74 2.19 12.47 -15.89
C ASN A 74 2.47 10.96 -15.95
N ALA A 75 1.58 10.20 -16.59
CA ALA A 75 1.70 8.75 -16.76
C ALA A 75 3.01 8.31 -17.45
N ASN A 76 3.53 9.11 -18.39
CA ASN A 76 4.81 8.79 -19.07
C ASN A 76 6.02 8.97 -18.14
N ALA A 77 5.95 9.92 -17.20
CA ALA A 77 6.96 10.07 -16.16
C ALA A 77 6.85 8.94 -15.13
N GLY A 78 5.63 8.53 -14.78
CA GLY A 78 5.36 7.41 -13.86
C GLY A 78 6.06 6.12 -14.29
N ARG A 79 5.92 5.73 -15.56
CA ARG A 79 6.60 4.54 -16.13
C ARG A 79 8.14 4.58 -16.02
N LYS A 80 8.73 5.77 -15.93
CA LYS A 80 10.19 5.98 -15.85
C LYS A 80 10.72 6.04 -14.43
N VAL A 81 9.86 6.08 -13.41
CA VAL A 81 10.28 6.04 -12.01
C VAL A 81 10.86 4.66 -11.68
N ILE A 82 11.96 4.63 -10.94
CA ILE A 82 12.56 3.41 -10.36
C ILE A 82 12.25 3.43 -8.86
N LEU A 83 12.21 2.28 -8.17
CA LEU A 83 11.91 2.24 -6.73
C LEU A 83 12.76 3.26 -5.95
N PRO A 84 12.14 4.09 -5.09
CA PRO A 84 12.85 5.08 -4.27
C PRO A 84 13.95 4.47 -3.40
N SER A 85 13.81 3.20 -3.03
CA SER A 85 14.77 2.45 -2.22
C SER A 85 16.13 2.23 -2.91
N PHE A 86 16.26 2.45 -4.22
CA PHE A 86 17.55 2.42 -4.91
C PHE A 86 18.30 3.76 -4.90
N GLU A 87 17.66 4.87 -4.53
CA GLU A 87 18.35 6.17 -4.46
C GLU A 87 19.60 6.13 -3.55
N PRO A 88 19.55 5.53 -2.34
CA PRO A 88 20.75 5.36 -1.52
C PRO A 88 21.85 4.52 -2.17
N LEU A 89 21.50 3.48 -2.95
CA LEU A 89 22.46 2.66 -3.67
C LEU A 89 23.23 3.48 -4.72
N PHE A 90 22.53 4.33 -5.48
CA PHE A 90 23.17 5.23 -6.43
C PHE A 90 24.07 6.28 -5.74
N TRP A 91 23.70 6.77 -4.56
CA TRP A 91 24.58 7.64 -3.77
C TRP A 91 25.85 6.93 -3.31
N VAL A 92 25.77 5.66 -2.89
CA VAL A 92 26.96 4.86 -2.55
C VAL A 92 27.89 4.71 -3.75
N ILE A 93 27.35 4.39 -4.92
CA ILE A 93 28.13 4.26 -6.16
C ILE A 93 28.73 5.61 -6.57
N ALA A 94 27.96 6.69 -6.51
CA ALA A 94 28.43 8.05 -6.81
C ALA A 94 29.52 8.51 -5.84
N ALA A 95 29.38 8.24 -4.54
CA ALA A 95 30.38 8.58 -3.54
C ALA A 95 31.69 7.84 -3.78
N LEU A 96 31.64 6.51 -4.00
CA LEU A 96 32.82 5.70 -4.26
C LEU A 96 33.55 6.15 -5.53
N THR A 97 32.81 6.32 -6.62
CA THR A 97 33.39 6.75 -7.91
C THR A 97 33.89 8.19 -7.86
N GLY A 98 33.21 9.07 -7.13
CA GLY A 98 33.61 10.45 -6.88
C GLY A 98 34.92 10.56 -6.09
N VAL A 99 35.11 9.72 -5.06
CA VAL A 99 36.37 9.67 -4.29
C VAL A 99 37.55 9.31 -5.19
N TYR A 100 37.43 8.26 -6.01
CA TYR A 100 38.48 7.89 -6.96
C TYR A 100 38.69 8.96 -8.03
N PHE A 101 37.62 9.56 -8.55
CA PHE A 101 37.71 10.65 -9.53
C PHE A 101 38.49 11.85 -8.97
N CYS A 102 38.12 12.34 -7.78
CA CYS A 102 38.81 13.45 -7.12
C CYS A 102 40.28 13.11 -6.84
N TYR A 103 40.56 11.89 -6.38
CA TYR A 103 41.92 11.42 -6.15
C TYR A 103 42.76 11.46 -7.42
N PHE A 104 42.30 10.85 -8.51
CA PHE A 104 43.06 10.78 -9.75
C PHE A 104 43.16 12.13 -10.46
N LEU A 105 42.14 12.99 -10.33
CA LEU A 105 42.20 14.37 -10.80
C LEU A 105 43.28 15.16 -10.07
N ALA A 106 43.30 15.09 -8.75
CA ALA A 106 44.32 15.75 -7.94
C ALA A 106 45.71 15.19 -8.26
N ALA A 107 45.87 13.87 -8.25
CA ALA A 107 47.15 13.21 -8.56
C ALA A 107 47.66 13.58 -9.95
N SER A 108 46.76 13.74 -10.94
CA SER A 108 47.15 14.12 -12.31
C SER A 108 47.54 15.59 -12.43
N SER A 109 46.96 16.46 -11.59
CA SER A 109 47.31 17.90 -11.57
C SER A 109 48.70 18.20 -11.00
N ILE A 110 49.24 17.28 -10.18
CA ILE A 110 50.55 17.41 -9.54
C ILE A 110 51.58 16.39 -10.06
N ASP A 111 51.26 15.68 -11.15
CA ASP A 111 52.09 14.62 -11.74
C ASP A 111 52.54 13.54 -10.73
N TYR A 112 51.68 13.20 -9.76
CA TYR A 112 51.97 12.23 -8.71
C TYR A 112 51.66 10.79 -9.14
N VAL A 113 52.66 10.15 -9.76
CA VAL A 113 52.52 8.82 -10.39
C VAL A 113 52.90 7.67 -9.45
N THR A 114 53.60 7.95 -8.34
CA THR A 114 54.10 6.95 -7.38
C THR A 114 53.06 5.90 -6.96
N PRO A 115 51.80 6.25 -6.65
CA PRO A 115 50.81 5.26 -6.22
C PRO A 115 50.48 4.22 -7.30
N VAL A 116 50.43 4.61 -8.57
CA VAL A 116 50.10 3.71 -9.68
C VAL A 116 51.23 2.70 -9.95
N THR A 117 52.44 2.96 -9.44
CA THR A 117 53.57 2.01 -9.51
C THR A 117 53.49 0.91 -8.44
N ILE A 118 52.57 1.03 -7.48
CA ILE A 118 52.45 0.11 -6.34
C ILE A 118 51.34 -0.92 -6.60
N SER A 119 51.69 -2.21 -6.57
CA SER A 119 50.78 -3.32 -6.87
C SER A 119 49.50 -3.31 -6.02
N TRP A 120 49.60 -3.25 -4.69
CA TRP A 120 48.41 -3.23 -3.82
C TRP A 120 47.49 -2.03 -4.07
N PHE A 121 48.04 -0.88 -4.49
CA PHE A 121 47.25 0.31 -4.81
C PHE A 121 46.46 0.10 -6.11
N THR A 122 47.11 -0.44 -7.16
CA THR A 122 46.42 -0.76 -8.42
C THR A 122 45.33 -1.83 -8.23
N GLU A 123 45.55 -2.80 -7.34
CA GLU A 123 44.51 -3.77 -6.96
C GLU A 123 43.36 -3.07 -6.21
N THR A 124 43.65 -2.15 -5.29
CA THR A 124 42.61 -1.35 -4.58
C THR A 124 41.69 -0.61 -5.56
N VAL A 125 42.27 -0.01 -6.60
CA VAL A 125 41.53 0.69 -7.67
C VAL A 125 40.62 -0.29 -8.43
N SER A 126 41.15 -1.46 -8.82
CA SER A 126 40.35 -2.53 -9.46
C SER A 126 39.21 -3.00 -8.55
N GLN A 127 39.49 -3.23 -7.27
CA GLN A 127 38.53 -3.71 -6.28
C GLN A 127 37.44 -2.67 -5.98
N GLY A 128 37.73 -1.37 -6.08
CA GLY A 128 36.72 -0.31 -6.04
C GLY A 128 35.67 -0.43 -7.17
N ARG A 129 36.08 -0.90 -8.36
CA ARG A 129 35.13 -1.17 -9.47
C ARG A 129 34.34 -2.43 -9.20
N GLN A 130 35.00 -3.48 -8.72
CA GLN A 130 34.35 -4.73 -8.36
C GLN A 130 33.31 -4.53 -7.26
N PHE A 131 33.56 -3.65 -6.29
CA PHE A 131 32.59 -3.29 -5.25
C PHE A 131 31.28 -2.78 -5.88
N THR A 132 31.37 -1.97 -6.94
CA THR A 132 30.20 -1.46 -7.66
C THR A 132 29.39 -2.59 -8.31
N PHE A 133 30.05 -3.66 -8.78
CA PHE A 133 29.35 -4.83 -9.33
C PHE A 133 28.73 -5.69 -8.23
N PHE A 134 29.50 -6.00 -7.18
CA PHE A 134 29.09 -6.87 -6.10
C PHE A 134 28.02 -6.25 -5.22
N VAL A 135 28.04 -4.93 -4.95
CA VAL A 135 27.00 -4.29 -4.14
C VAL A 135 25.63 -4.41 -4.82
N VAL A 136 25.56 -4.31 -6.15
CA VAL A 136 24.33 -4.47 -6.92
C VAL A 136 23.89 -5.93 -6.95
N ALA A 137 24.81 -6.85 -7.23
CA ALA A 137 24.52 -8.28 -7.24
C ALA A 137 24.06 -8.80 -5.86
N ALA A 138 24.75 -8.40 -4.78
CA ALA A 138 24.39 -8.74 -3.42
C ALA A 138 23.07 -8.09 -2.97
N PHE A 139 22.71 -6.93 -3.52
CA PHE A 139 21.44 -6.26 -3.22
C PHE A 139 20.24 -6.96 -3.88
N LEU A 140 20.41 -7.52 -5.08
CA LEU A 140 19.38 -8.32 -5.74
C LEU A 140 19.07 -9.63 -5.02
N LEU A 141 20.05 -10.17 -4.28
CA LEU A 141 19.88 -11.38 -3.47
C LEU A 141 19.24 -11.13 -2.11
N GLN A 142 19.11 -9.86 -1.70
CA GLN A 142 18.41 -9.56 -0.46
C GLN A 142 16.92 -9.88 -0.61
N LYS A 143 16.34 -10.48 0.44
CA LYS A 143 14.91 -10.76 0.54
C LYS A 143 14.05 -9.48 0.55
N SER A 144 14.63 -8.32 0.85
CA SER A 144 13.93 -7.03 0.94
C SER A 144 14.73 -5.88 0.31
N VAL A 145 14.01 -4.82 -0.08
CA VAL A 145 14.58 -3.60 -0.68
C VAL A 145 14.58 -2.47 0.36
N SER A 146 15.37 -2.65 1.42
CA SER A 146 15.41 -1.73 2.57
C SER A 146 16.80 -1.13 2.79
N ARG A 147 16.90 -0.08 3.62
CA ARG A 147 18.20 0.47 4.05
C ARG A 147 19.06 -0.58 4.77
N PRO A 148 18.53 -1.39 5.72
CA PRO A 148 19.29 -2.49 6.31
C PRO A 148 19.77 -3.52 5.28
N ALA A 149 18.94 -3.86 4.30
CA ALA A 149 19.33 -4.76 3.21
C ALA A 149 20.50 -4.19 2.40
N LEU A 150 20.49 -2.89 2.11
CA LEU A 150 21.59 -2.21 1.43
C LEU A 150 22.87 -2.27 2.26
N VAL A 151 22.79 -2.02 3.58
CA VAL A 151 23.94 -2.13 4.48
C VAL A 151 24.51 -3.55 4.47
N ARG A 152 23.67 -4.60 4.56
CA ARG A 152 24.12 -5.99 4.43
C ARG A 152 24.82 -6.25 3.10
N SER A 153 24.26 -5.77 1.99
CA SER A 153 24.87 -5.90 0.67
C SER A 153 26.21 -5.17 0.55
N MET A 154 26.34 -3.99 1.17
CA MET A 154 27.61 -3.26 1.24
C MET A 154 28.64 -4.03 2.06
N VAL A 155 28.26 -4.62 3.19
CA VAL A 155 29.16 -5.44 4.02
C VAL A 155 29.64 -6.67 3.25
N ILE A 156 28.74 -7.38 2.55
CA ILE A 156 29.08 -8.53 1.71
C ILE A 156 30.04 -8.11 0.58
N ALA A 157 29.73 -7.04 -0.14
CA ALA A 157 30.58 -6.53 -1.23
C ALA A 157 31.95 -6.07 -0.73
N ALA A 158 32.00 -5.41 0.44
CA ALA A 158 33.25 -5.01 1.07
C ALA A 158 34.09 -6.23 1.48
N ALA A 159 33.47 -7.25 2.08
CA ALA A 159 34.18 -8.47 2.49
C ALA A 159 34.82 -9.18 1.29
N ILE A 160 34.08 -9.32 0.18
CA ILE A 160 34.59 -9.94 -1.05
C ILE A 160 35.76 -9.13 -1.62
N THR A 161 35.63 -7.80 -1.70
CA THR A 161 36.62 -6.95 -2.38
C THR A 161 37.85 -6.60 -1.55
N VAL A 162 37.78 -6.70 -0.22
CA VAL A 162 38.93 -6.45 0.67
C VAL A 162 39.90 -7.64 0.67
N ILE A 163 39.43 -8.87 0.49
CA ILE A 163 40.27 -10.07 0.52
C ILE A 163 41.40 -10.00 -0.52
N PRO A 164 41.15 -9.70 -1.82
CA PRO A 164 42.22 -9.55 -2.81
C PRO A 164 43.23 -8.44 -2.48
N ILE A 165 42.79 -7.32 -1.91
CA ILE A 165 43.67 -6.21 -1.53
C ILE A 165 44.66 -6.67 -0.46
N ILE A 166 44.16 -7.36 0.58
CA ILE A 166 44.99 -7.90 1.66
C ILE A 166 45.96 -8.94 1.10
N SER A 167 45.47 -9.85 0.24
CA SER A 167 46.32 -10.89 -0.37
C SER A 167 47.46 -10.30 -1.20
N VAL A 168 47.20 -9.31 -2.06
CA VAL A 168 48.25 -8.63 -2.83
C VAL A 168 49.23 -7.90 -1.91
N ARG A 169 48.74 -7.27 -0.84
CA ARG A 169 49.61 -6.60 0.14
C ARG A 169 50.54 -7.58 0.85
N ILE A 170 50.04 -8.77 1.23
CA ILE A 170 50.87 -9.82 1.84
C ILE A 170 51.93 -10.32 0.85
N LEU A 171 51.55 -10.53 -0.41
CA LEU A 171 52.47 -10.95 -1.46
C LEU A 171 53.59 -9.92 -1.70
N ASP A 172 53.23 -8.62 -1.70
CA ASP A 172 54.20 -7.52 -1.82
C ASP A 172 55.18 -7.51 -0.63
N VAL A 173 54.68 -7.67 0.60
CA VAL A 173 55.50 -7.65 1.83
C VAL A 173 56.41 -8.88 1.94
N THR A 174 55.94 -10.02 1.47
CA THR A 174 56.70 -11.29 1.48
C THR A 174 57.65 -11.43 0.29
N ALA A 175 57.70 -10.45 -0.62
CA ALA A 175 58.47 -10.48 -1.86
C ALA A 175 58.24 -11.77 -2.66
N ALA A 176 56.98 -12.21 -2.74
CA ALA A 176 56.59 -13.42 -3.43
C ALA A 176 56.96 -13.37 -4.92
N SER A 177 57.29 -14.52 -5.50
CA SER A 177 57.64 -14.59 -6.93
C SER A 177 56.46 -14.13 -7.82
N THR A 178 56.77 -13.58 -9.00
CA THR A 178 55.73 -13.16 -9.98
C THR A 178 54.76 -14.29 -10.32
N GLN A 179 55.23 -15.54 -10.37
CA GLN A 179 54.40 -16.71 -10.61
C GLN A 179 53.45 -17.00 -9.44
N THR A 180 53.93 -16.87 -8.19
CA THR A 180 53.10 -17.03 -6.99
C THR A 180 52.03 -15.95 -6.92
N SER A 181 52.40 -14.69 -7.17
CA SER A 181 51.45 -13.57 -7.18
C SER A 181 50.39 -13.71 -8.27
N PHE A 182 50.78 -14.16 -9.47
CA PHE A 182 49.84 -14.47 -10.55
C PHE A 182 48.89 -15.61 -10.16
N ALA A 183 49.40 -16.70 -9.58
CA ALA A 183 48.58 -17.84 -9.19
C ALA A 183 47.53 -17.46 -8.13
N VAL A 184 47.95 -16.77 -7.06
CA VAL A 184 47.05 -16.35 -5.97
C VAL A 184 45.99 -15.37 -6.47
N THR A 185 46.38 -14.34 -7.21
CA THR A 185 45.41 -13.35 -7.75
C THR A 185 44.46 -13.98 -8.77
N SER A 186 44.93 -14.93 -9.57
CA SER A 186 44.08 -15.66 -10.53
C SER A 186 43.04 -16.54 -9.84
N LEU A 187 43.40 -17.18 -8.73
CA LEU A 187 42.48 -17.99 -7.92
C LEU A 187 41.40 -17.13 -7.26
N LEU A 188 41.76 -15.98 -6.69
CA LEU A 188 40.81 -15.05 -6.08
C LEU A 188 39.83 -14.49 -7.13
N ARG A 189 40.35 -14.06 -8.28
CA ARG A 189 39.49 -13.60 -9.39
C ARG A 189 38.60 -14.72 -9.94
N ALA A 190 39.01 -15.99 -9.79
CA ALA A 190 38.22 -17.12 -10.30
C ALA A 190 36.99 -17.31 -9.42
N PHE A 191 37.18 -17.19 -8.11
CA PHE A 191 36.08 -17.14 -7.14
C PHE A 191 35.10 -15.99 -7.44
N ASP A 192 35.62 -14.80 -7.73
CA ASP A 192 34.78 -13.64 -8.10
C ASP A 192 33.98 -13.90 -9.39
N THR A 193 34.63 -14.50 -10.40
CA THR A 193 34.02 -14.85 -11.69
C THR A 193 32.91 -15.88 -11.52
N MET A 194 33.08 -16.88 -10.63
CA MET A 194 32.08 -17.91 -10.36
C MET A 194 30.73 -17.32 -9.94
N TRP A 195 30.72 -16.19 -9.23
CA TRP A 195 29.49 -15.51 -8.82
C TRP A 195 28.65 -15.02 -10.01
N PHE A 196 29.31 -14.40 -11.00
CA PHE A 196 28.64 -13.90 -12.20
C PHE A 196 28.27 -15.04 -13.16
N VAL A 197 29.05 -16.13 -13.21
CA VAL A 197 28.64 -17.37 -13.90
C VAL A 197 27.38 -17.96 -13.26
N TRP A 198 27.34 -18.02 -11.92
CA TRP A 198 26.15 -18.49 -11.20
C TRP A 198 24.92 -17.63 -11.52
N MET A 199 25.06 -16.30 -11.53
CA MET A 199 23.96 -15.38 -11.91
C MET A 199 23.49 -15.59 -13.37
N LEU A 200 24.38 -15.99 -14.28
CA LEU A 200 24.06 -16.27 -15.68
C LEU A 200 23.25 -17.57 -15.86
N VAL A 201 23.62 -18.60 -15.09
CA VAL A 201 22.97 -19.93 -15.12
C VAL A 201 21.68 -19.96 -14.30
N ARG A 202 21.68 -19.31 -13.12
CA ARG A 202 20.57 -19.26 -12.16
C ARG A 202 20.17 -17.81 -11.88
N PRO A 203 19.44 -17.16 -12.81
CA PRO A 203 18.94 -15.81 -12.59
C PRO A 203 17.95 -15.77 -11.42
N VAL A 204 18.03 -14.72 -10.61
CA VAL A 204 17.15 -14.48 -9.46
C VAL A 204 15.74 -14.15 -9.94
N SER A 205 14.70 -14.49 -9.19
CA SER A 205 13.30 -14.21 -9.56
C SER A 205 12.94 -12.72 -9.65
N ARG A 206 13.80 -11.83 -9.12
CA ARG A 206 13.49 -10.41 -8.85
C ARG A 206 13.63 -9.46 -10.04
N ALA A 207 14.31 -9.85 -11.12
CA ALA A 207 14.49 -9.02 -12.31
C ALA A 207 14.38 -9.83 -13.60
N SER A 208 14.19 -9.18 -14.75
CA SER A 208 14.16 -9.89 -16.04
C SER A 208 15.44 -10.70 -16.29
N VAL A 209 15.30 -11.96 -16.71
CA VAL A 209 16.40 -12.88 -17.02
C VAL A 209 17.35 -12.27 -18.06
N ARG A 210 16.80 -11.58 -19.06
CA ARG A 210 17.60 -10.93 -20.10
C ARG A 210 18.54 -9.89 -19.48
N THR A 211 18.02 -8.99 -18.66
CA THR A 211 18.79 -7.90 -18.07
C THR A 211 19.82 -8.40 -17.06
N GLN A 212 19.49 -9.44 -16.30
CA GLN A 212 20.45 -10.13 -15.42
C GLN A 212 21.60 -10.76 -16.20
N ARG A 213 21.29 -11.47 -17.29
CA ARG A 213 22.31 -12.06 -18.18
C ARG A 213 23.17 -11.00 -18.84
N GLU A 214 22.59 -9.89 -19.29
CA GLU A 214 23.35 -8.77 -19.86
C GLU A 214 24.33 -8.16 -18.83
N PHE A 215 23.91 -7.98 -17.57
CA PHE A 215 24.80 -7.51 -16.50
C PHE A 215 25.89 -8.53 -16.13
N ALA A 216 25.53 -9.81 -16.02
CA ALA A 216 26.49 -10.88 -15.75
C ALA A 216 27.53 -10.99 -16.88
N LEU A 217 27.09 -10.96 -18.15
CA LEU A 217 28.00 -10.95 -19.31
C LEU A 217 28.92 -9.72 -19.31
N PHE A 218 28.38 -8.54 -18.99
CA PHE A 218 29.18 -7.32 -18.85
C PHE A 218 30.31 -7.48 -17.81
N ALA A 219 30.00 -8.05 -16.64
CA ALA A 219 30.99 -8.34 -15.61
C ALA A 219 31.99 -9.44 -16.05
N LEU A 220 31.52 -10.50 -16.71
CA LEU A 220 32.38 -11.59 -17.19
C LEU A 220 33.39 -11.12 -18.24
N VAL A 221 33.01 -10.19 -19.13
CA VAL A 221 33.95 -9.58 -20.10
C VAL A 221 35.06 -8.80 -19.38
N TYR A 222 34.73 -8.10 -18.29
CA TYR A 222 35.74 -7.43 -17.44
C TYR A 222 36.71 -8.44 -16.85
N TYR A 223 36.22 -9.53 -16.23
CA TYR A 223 37.09 -10.56 -15.66
C TYR A 223 37.93 -11.27 -16.72
N ALA A 224 37.35 -11.63 -17.87
CA ALA A 224 38.08 -12.23 -18.98
C ALA A 224 39.22 -11.34 -19.46
N SER A 225 38.94 -10.04 -19.68
CA SER A 225 39.97 -9.06 -20.05
C SER A 225 41.04 -8.93 -18.96
N SER A 226 40.65 -9.06 -17.68
CA SER A 226 41.57 -9.03 -16.55
C SER A 226 42.54 -10.22 -16.50
N TYR A 227 42.07 -11.40 -16.88
CA TYR A 227 42.92 -12.57 -17.03
C TYR A 227 43.87 -12.43 -18.22
N VAL A 228 43.38 -11.92 -19.35
CA VAL A 228 44.20 -11.72 -20.55
C VAL A 228 45.38 -10.79 -20.24
N TYR A 229 45.14 -9.62 -19.64
CA TYR A 229 46.26 -8.73 -19.34
C TYR A 229 47.20 -9.30 -18.27
N ALA A 230 46.69 -10.08 -17.30
CA ALA A 230 47.51 -10.73 -16.28
C ALA A 230 48.43 -11.81 -16.87
N VAL A 231 47.93 -12.61 -17.81
CA VAL A 231 48.73 -13.60 -18.56
C VAL A 231 49.78 -12.90 -19.42
N LEU A 232 49.44 -11.80 -20.08
CA LEU A 232 50.41 -11.02 -20.87
C LEU A 232 51.53 -10.45 -19.99
N ILE A 233 51.23 -10.00 -18.76
CA ILE A 233 52.25 -9.59 -17.78
C ILE A 233 53.16 -10.76 -17.41
N LEU A 234 52.60 -11.95 -17.19
CA LEU A 234 53.37 -13.17 -16.90
C LEU A 234 54.30 -13.57 -18.06
N MET A 235 53.87 -13.36 -19.30
CA MET A 235 54.65 -13.60 -20.51
C MET A 235 55.64 -12.47 -20.83
N HIS A 236 55.81 -11.49 -19.93
CA HIS A 236 56.64 -10.30 -20.13
C HIS A 236 56.24 -9.44 -21.35
N ASN A 237 55.02 -9.58 -21.85
CA ASN A 237 54.48 -8.77 -22.95
C ASN A 237 53.72 -7.55 -22.38
N TYR A 238 54.50 -6.58 -21.93
CA TYR A 238 53.99 -5.41 -21.22
C TYR A 238 53.24 -4.41 -22.11
N THR A 239 53.62 -4.29 -23.38
CA THR A 239 52.98 -3.38 -24.34
C THR A 239 51.54 -3.78 -24.61
N ASP A 240 51.33 -5.06 -24.91
CA ASP A 240 50.00 -5.58 -25.23
C ASP A 240 49.14 -5.64 -23.97
N SER A 241 49.75 -5.96 -22.82
CA SER A 241 49.05 -5.91 -21.53
C SER A 241 48.52 -4.51 -21.21
N ALA A 242 49.32 -3.46 -21.41
CA ALA A 242 48.89 -2.08 -21.18
C ALA A 242 47.68 -1.69 -22.05
N MET A 243 47.66 -2.11 -23.31
CA MET A 243 46.51 -1.89 -24.21
C MET A 243 45.24 -2.59 -23.68
N VAL A 244 45.35 -3.85 -23.24
CA VAL A 244 44.22 -4.58 -22.67
C VAL A 244 43.74 -3.95 -21.35
N VAL A 245 44.64 -3.43 -20.50
CA VAL A 245 44.28 -2.67 -19.30
C VAL A 245 43.46 -1.42 -19.68
N PHE A 246 43.90 -0.64 -20.67
CA PHE A 246 43.15 0.54 -21.12
C PHE A 246 41.74 0.18 -21.61
N CYS A 247 41.62 -0.86 -22.46
CA CYS A 247 40.33 -1.37 -22.92
C CYS A 247 39.45 -1.83 -21.76
N THR A 248 40.01 -2.51 -20.77
CA THR A 248 39.29 -3.00 -19.57
C THR A 248 38.76 -1.85 -18.72
N VAL A 249 39.56 -0.78 -18.55
CA VAL A 249 39.18 0.42 -17.78
C VAL A 249 38.08 1.21 -18.50
N ILE A 250 38.14 1.31 -19.82
CA ILE A 250 37.08 1.93 -20.64
C ILE A 250 35.80 1.10 -20.55
N TRP A 251 35.88 -0.22 -20.70
CA TRP A 251 34.72 -1.12 -20.57
C TRP A 251 34.00 -0.94 -19.22
N ALA A 252 34.76 -0.92 -18.12
CA ALA A 252 34.20 -0.72 -16.79
C ALA A 252 33.56 0.67 -16.57
N SER A 253 33.87 1.68 -17.38
CA SER A 253 33.22 3.00 -17.27
C SER A 253 31.72 2.98 -17.59
N PHE A 254 31.26 1.98 -18.35
CA PHE A 254 29.85 1.77 -18.68
C PHE A 254 29.04 1.12 -17.55
N ALA A 255 29.66 0.80 -16.41
CA ALA A 255 29.00 0.13 -15.29
C ALA A 255 27.69 0.78 -14.83
N PRO A 256 27.59 2.11 -14.61
CA PRO A 256 26.34 2.71 -14.14
C PRO A 256 25.16 2.50 -15.08
N PHE A 257 25.41 2.38 -16.39
CA PHE A 257 24.37 2.11 -17.38
C PHE A 257 23.77 0.71 -17.22
N PHE A 258 24.61 -0.32 -17.08
CA PHE A 258 24.13 -1.68 -16.88
C PHE A 258 23.48 -1.85 -15.51
N VAL A 259 24.02 -1.21 -14.46
CA VAL A 259 23.39 -1.14 -13.13
C VAL A 259 21.99 -0.50 -13.23
N TRP A 260 21.86 0.64 -13.90
CA TRP A 260 20.57 1.29 -14.09
C TRP A 260 19.56 0.40 -14.82
N ARG A 261 19.97 -0.27 -15.92
CA ARG A 261 19.09 -1.20 -16.65
C ARG A 261 18.61 -2.33 -15.76
N LEU A 262 19.50 -2.90 -14.94
CA LEU A 262 19.19 -3.99 -14.03
C LEU A 262 18.21 -3.55 -12.92
N LEU A 263 18.45 -2.41 -12.28
CA LEU A 263 17.56 -1.87 -11.24
C LEU A 263 16.20 -1.41 -11.79
N ARG A 264 16.17 -0.96 -13.05
CA ARG A 264 14.92 -0.70 -13.77
C ARG A 264 14.13 -1.99 -13.97
N ALA A 265 14.78 -3.07 -14.40
CA ALA A 265 14.12 -4.37 -14.56
C ALA A 265 13.63 -4.94 -13.22
N ASP A 266 14.36 -4.71 -12.13
CA ASP A 266 13.91 -5.05 -10.77
C ASP A 266 12.66 -4.24 -10.38
N THR A 267 12.63 -2.94 -10.68
CA THR A 267 11.43 -2.11 -10.46
C THR A 267 10.22 -2.64 -11.25
N GLU A 268 10.42 -3.03 -12.51
CA GLU A 268 9.36 -3.58 -13.35
C GLU A 268 8.78 -4.88 -12.79
N HIS A 269 9.61 -5.72 -12.14
CA HIS A 269 9.14 -6.88 -11.39
C HIS A 269 8.24 -6.49 -10.20
N TRP A 270 8.68 -5.55 -9.37
CA TRP A 270 7.88 -5.06 -8.22
C TRP A 270 6.60 -4.31 -8.63
N ARG A 271 6.55 -3.79 -9.85
CA ARG A 271 5.35 -3.19 -10.45
C ARG A 271 4.35 -4.22 -11.00
N GLY A 272 4.66 -5.51 -11.00
CA GLY A 272 3.76 -6.55 -11.51
C GLY A 272 3.74 -6.67 -13.04
N PHE A 273 4.86 -6.35 -13.73
CA PHE A 273 4.98 -6.47 -15.19
C PHE A 273 5.71 -7.73 -15.70
N SER A 274 6.02 -8.73 -14.86
CA SER A 274 6.73 -9.93 -15.33
C SER A 274 5.81 -10.98 -15.97
N GLU A 275 6.10 -11.36 -17.22
CA GLU A 275 5.37 -12.34 -18.08
C GLU A 275 5.30 -13.79 -17.55
N ARG A 276 5.93 -14.14 -16.42
CA ARG A 276 5.97 -15.52 -15.89
C ARG A 276 4.74 -15.98 -15.10
N ALA A 277 3.78 -15.07 -14.90
CA ALA A 277 2.60 -15.28 -14.09
C ALA A 277 1.67 -16.38 -14.67
N CYS A 278 1.53 -16.43 -16.00
CA CYS A 278 0.68 -17.41 -16.70
C CYS A 278 1.06 -18.89 -16.48
N GLU A 279 2.33 -19.24 -16.23
CA GLU A 279 2.74 -20.64 -16.02
C GLU A 279 2.24 -21.18 -14.66
N PHE A 280 2.17 -20.34 -13.62
CA PHE A 280 1.65 -20.72 -12.30
C PHE A 280 0.12 -20.76 -12.27
N GLN A 281 -0.54 -19.93 -13.08
CA GLN A 281 -2.00 -19.90 -13.23
C GLN A 281 -2.57 -21.24 -13.74
N GLN A 282 -1.81 -21.99 -14.54
CA GLN A 282 -2.23 -23.29 -15.07
C GLN A 282 -2.11 -24.41 -14.03
N HIS A 283 -1.09 -24.36 -13.16
CA HIS A 283 -0.94 -25.29 -12.04
C HIS A 283 -2.01 -25.10 -10.95
N PHE A 284 -2.49 -23.87 -10.76
CA PHE A 284 -3.51 -23.58 -9.74
C PHE A 284 -4.93 -23.96 -10.17
N ARG A 285 -5.23 -23.95 -11.48
CA ARG A 285 -6.52 -24.44 -12.01
C ARG A 285 -6.73 -25.94 -11.78
N GLU A 286 -5.65 -26.70 -11.64
CA GLU A 286 -5.69 -28.14 -11.40
C GLU A 286 -5.90 -28.49 -9.91
N ASN A 287 -5.60 -27.55 -8.99
CA ASN A 287 -5.79 -27.72 -7.54
C ASN A 287 -6.97 -26.86 -7.03
N GLN A 288 -8.20 -27.37 -7.12
CA GLN A 288 -9.41 -26.75 -6.56
C GLN A 288 -9.50 -26.90 -5.02
N GLY A 289 -8.58 -26.26 -4.31
CA GLY A 289 -8.66 -26.14 -2.85
C GLY A 289 -7.71 -25.05 -2.38
N MET A 290 -8.24 -24.00 -1.75
CA MET A 290 -7.42 -23.03 -1.02
C MET A 290 -6.82 -23.73 0.20
N GLN A 291 -5.74 -24.48 0.01
CA GLN A 291 -4.86 -24.86 1.10
C GLN A 291 -3.80 -23.78 1.28
N GLU A 292 -3.93 -23.12 2.41
CA GLU A 292 -3.17 -21.98 2.89
C GLU A 292 -1.75 -22.42 3.29
N ILE A 293 -0.82 -22.45 2.34
CA ILE A 293 0.61 -22.49 2.66
C ILE A 293 1.32 -21.54 1.74
N VAL A 294 1.51 -20.27 2.13
CA VAL A 294 2.44 -19.47 1.33
C VAL A 294 3.12 -18.31 2.06
N SER A 295 4.40 -18.56 2.35
CA SER A 295 5.61 -17.76 2.08
C SER A 295 5.46 -16.70 0.97
N ALA A 296 6.49 -15.87 0.72
CA ALA A 296 6.57 -14.83 -0.33
C ALA A 296 5.96 -15.18 -1.72
N GLN A 297 5.77 -16.46 -2.05
CA GLN A 297 4.95 -16.93 -3.18
C GLN A 297 3.45 -16.54 -3.13
N GLY A 298 2.80 -16.43 -1.95
CA GLY A 298 1.35 -16.18 -1.85
C GLY A 298 0.97 -14.73 -2.09
N LEU A 299 1.86 -13.82 -1.69
CA LEU A 299 1.76 -12.43 -2.09
C LEU A 299 1.80 -12.33 -3.61
N HIS A 300 2.67 -13.06 -4.30
CA HIS A 300 2.72 -13.04 -5.77
C HIS A 300 1.39 -13.48 -6.42
N VAL A 301 0.78 -14.56 -5.91
CA VAL A 301 -0.50 -15.06 -6.40
C VAL A 301 -1.64 -14.07 -6.16
N LEU A 302 -1.72 -13.47 -4.97
CA LEU A 302 -2.72 -12.46 -4.66
C LEU A 302 -2.59 -11.24 -5.60
N LEU A 303 -1.37 -10.79 -5.84
CA LEU A 303 -1.09 -9.68 -6.74
C LEU A 303 -1.44 -9.98 -8.20
N GLU A 304 -1.32 -11.24 -8.59
CA GLU A 304 -1.72 -11.69 -9.91
C GLU A 304 -3.25 -11.76 -10.04
N MET A 305 -3.93 -12.35 -9.05
CA MET A 305 -5.39 -12.41 -9.00
C MET A 305 -6.02 -11.01 -9.01
N HIS A 306 -5.43 -10.08 -8.27
CA HIS A 306 -5.90 -8.70 -8.10
C HIS A 306 -5.06 -7.70 -8.86
N ARG A 307 -4.48 -8.10 -10.00
CA ARG A 307 -3.64 -7.21 -10.82
C ARG A 307 -4.33 -5.92 -11.24
N LYS A 308 -5.65 -5.95 -11.39
CA LYS A 308 -6.47 -4.78 -11.73
C LYS A 308 -6.58 -3.77 -10.59
N ASP A 309 -6.43 -4.25 -9.35
CA ASP A 309 -6.50 -3.46 -8.13
C ASP A 309 -5.10 -2.96 -7.71
N LEU A 310 -4.06 -3.21 -8.52
CA LEU A 310 -2.71 -2.70 -8.26
C LEU A 310 -2.55 -1.26 -8.70
N ILE A 311 -2.20 -0.41 -7.74
CA ILE A 311 -1.85 0.98 -7.93
C ILE A 311 -0.34 1.09 -8.05
N ASP A 312 0.15 1.65 -9.16
CA ASP A 312 1.57 2.02 -9.30
C ASP A 312 1.88 3.09 -8.25
N PHE A 313 2.91 2.84 -7.43
CA PHE A 313 3.41 3.79 -6.42
C PHE A 313 3.75 5.17 -6.99
N ALA A 314 4.01 5.28 -8.30
CA ALA A 314 4.22 6.55 -8.98
C ALA A 314 2.97 7.46 -9.00
N HIS A 315 1.78 6.87 -8.85
CA HIS A 315 0.50 7.59 -8.79
C HIS A 315 -0.01 7.83 -7.37
N LEU A 316 0.71 7.34 -6.36
CA LEU A 316 0.33 7.46 -4.95
C LEU A 316 1.32 8.35 -4.22
N GLU A 317 0.85 9.52 -3.78
CA GLU A 317 1.61 10.45 -2.94
C GLU A 317 1.16 10.31 -1.49
N LEU A 318 2.09 9.96 -0.59
CA LEU A 318 1.84 9.98 0.86
C LEU A 318 2.08 11.40 1.40
N GLN A 319 1.16 11.89 2.22
CA GLN A 319 1.21 13.22 2.83
C GLN A 319 1.37 13.10 4.36
N GLN A 320 0.41 13.59 5.14
CA GLN A 320 0.46 13.59 6.60
C GLN A 320 -0.03 12.26 7.20
N VAL A 321 0.46 11.90 8.39
CA VAL A 321 -0.07 10.78 9.19
C VAL A 321 -1.47 11.17 9.70
N LEU A 322 -2.43 10.25 9.57
CA LEU A 322 -3.78 10.35 10.14
C LEU A 322 -3.90 9.55 11.44
N GLY A 323 -3.26 8.38 11.50
CA GLY A 323 -3.30 7.51 12.66
C GLY A 323 -2.10 6.56 12.73
N VAL A 324 -1.70 6.21 13.95
CA VAL A 324 -0.62 5.26 14.23
C VAL A 324 -1.24 4.05 14.91
N GLY A 325 -1.23 2.91 14.21
CA GLY A 325 -1.70 1.64 14.74
C GLY A 325 -0.56 0.73 15.17
N ALA A 326 -0.88 -0.39 15.83
CA ALA A 326 0.11 -1.38 16.25
C ALA A 326 0.76 -2.11 15.07
N SER A 327 0.00 -2.41 14.02
CA SER A 327 0.43 -3.18 12.83
C SER A 327 0.68 -2.31 11.59
N ALA A 328 0.00 -1.16 11.49
CA ALA A 328 0.08 -0.27 10.33
C ALA A 328 -0.15 1.19 10.72
N ASN A 329 0.41 2.09 9.91
CA ASN A 329 0.19 3.53 10.03
C ASN A 329 -0.73 4.00 8.90
N VAL A 330 -1.71 4.84 9.21
CA VAL A 330 -2.63 5.39 8.22
C VAL A 330 -2.18 6.80 7.86
N TYR A 331 -2.03 7.07 6.57
CA TYR A 331 -1.63 8.36 6.03
C TYR A 331 -2.75 8.94 5.18
N ARG A 332 -2.86 10.27 5.17
CA ARG A 332 -3.54 10.99 4.10
C ARG A 332 -2.66 10.91 2.86
N GLY A 333 -3.26 10.72 1.70
CA GLY A 333 -2.55 10.67 0.45
C GLY A 333 -3.32 11.28 -0.72
N LYS A 334 -2.66 11.30 -1.86
CA LYS A 334 -3.23 11.74 -3.14
C LYS A 334 -3.00 10.67 -4.20
N LEU A 335 -4.09 10.15 -4.76
CA LEU A 335 -4.09 9.19 -5.86
C LEU A 335 -4.32 9.93 -7.20
N HIS A 336 -3.52 9.61 -8.22
CA HIS A 336 -3.56 10.24 -9.55
C HIS A 336 -3.55 11.78 -9.51
N SER A 337 -2.87 12.36 -8.52
CA SER A 337 -2.70 13.81 -8.35
C SER A 337 -3.97 14.62 -8.07
N SER A 338 -5.15 14.01 -7.96
CA SER A 338 -6.41 14.72 -7.68
C SER A 338 -7.20 14.09 -6.52
N THR A 339 -7.28 12.77 -6.47
CA THR A 339 -8.17 12.06 -5.55
C THR A 339 -7.55 11.98 -4.17
N GLN A 340 -8.24 12.50 -3.16
CA GLN A 340 -7.83 12.37 -1.76
C GLN A 340 -8.11 10.95 -1.28
N VAL A 341 -7.13 10.32 -0.63
CA VAL A 341 -7.21 8.92 -0.19
C VAL A 341 -6.67 8.75 1.23
N ALA A 342 -7.13 7.72 1.92
CA ALA A 342 -6.48 7.19 3.12
C ALA A 342 -5.61 6.00 2.73
N VAL A 343 -4.37 5.95 3.22
CA VAL A 343 -3.38 4.93 2.87
C VAL A 343 -2.92 4.22 4.13
N LYS A 344 -3.34 2.97 4.31
CA LYS A 344 -2.88 2.09 5.39
C LYS A 344 -1.57 1.47 4.96
N VAL A 345 -0.47 1.92 5.57
CA VAL A 345 0.90 1.53 5.22
C VAL A 345 1.44 0.56 6.27
N TYR A 346 1.75 -0.65 5.81
CA TYR A 346 2.49 -1.64 6.60
C TYR A 346 3.98 -1.38 6.36
N SER A 347 4.67 -0.91 7.40
CA SER A 347 6.11 -0.57 7.35
C SER A 347 6.91 -1.33 8.40
N PRO A 348 6.95 -2.68 8.33
CA PRO A 348 7.76 -3.43 9.27
C PRO A 348 9.26 -3.26 8.94
N THR A 349 10.11 -3.33 9.97
CA THR A 349 11.58 -3.34 9.81
C THR A 349 12.05 -4.55 9.01
N GLU A 350 11.33 -5.67 9.14
CA GLU A 350 11.40 -6.85 8.28
C GLU A 350 9.97 -7.33 7.99
N ILE A 351 9.62 -7.49 6.72
CA ILE A 351 8.31 -8.02 6.34
C ILE A 351 8.26 -9.50 6.77
N SER A 352 7.58 -9.82 7.88
CA SER A 352 7.34 -11.19 8.32
C SER A 352 6.25 -11.85 7.47
N GLU A 353 6.23 -13.18 7.44
CA GLU A 353 5.16 -13.92 6.78
C GLU A 353 3.78 -13.63 7.40
N SER A 354 3.73 -13.35 8.71
CA SER A 354 2.48 -12.96 9.38
C SER A 354 1.93 -11.63 8.88
N THR A 355 2.77 -10.60 8.67
CA THR A 355 2.33 -9.31 8.13
C THR A 355 1.87 -9.43 6.68
N ILE A 356 2.53 -10.29 5.89
CA ILE A 356 2.10 -10.58 4.51
C ILE A 356 0.74 -11.27 4.52
N LEU A 357 0.52 -12.22 5.45
CA LEU A 357 -0.75 -12.93 5.59
C LEU A 357 -1.88 -11.99 5.99
N GLU A 358 -1.66 -11.11 6.97
CA GLU A 358 -2.65 -10.11 7.40
C GLU A 358 -3.00 -9.16 6.24
N PHE A 359 -1.99 -8.65 5.55
CA PHE A 359 -2.19 -7.82 4.37
C PHE A 359 -2.94 -8.56 3.25
N SER A 360 -2.57 -9.81 2.97
CA SER A 360 -3.17 -10.58 1.88
C SER A 360 -4.64 -10.91 2.16
N GLN A 361 -4.95 -11.29 3.40
CA GLN A 361 -6.32 -11.54 3.84
C GLN A 361 -7.18 -10.27 3.76
N GLU A 362 -6.68 -9.14 4.27
CA GLU A 362 -7.39 -7.87 4.22
C GLU A 362 -7.59 -7.39 2.76
N ALA A 363 -6.56 -7.50 1.94
CA ALA A 363 -6.60 -7.14 0.52
C ALA A 363 -7.63 -7.97 -0.26
N ALA A 364 -7.61 -9.30 -0.11
CA ALA A 364 -8.53 -10.20 -0.80
C ALA A 364 -9.98 -9.86 -0.44
N LEU A 365 -10.25 -9.65 0.85
CA LEU A 365 -11.59 -9.31 1.32
C LEU A 365 -12.04 -7.94 0.80
N CYS A 366 -11.21 -6.89 0.92
CA CYS A 366 -11.54 -5.54 0.43
C CYS A 366 -11.89 -5.50 -1.06
N THR A 367 -11.24 -6.34 -1.88
CA THR A 367 -11.53 -6.38 -3.34
C THR A 367 -12.93 -6.92 -3.66
N ALA A 368 -13.50 -7.74 -2.77
CA ALA A 368 -14.83 -8.31 -2.94
C ALA A 368 -15.96 -7.38 -2.45
N LEU A 369 -15.67 -6.46 -1.53
CA LEU A 369 -16.69 -5.61 -0.90
C LEU A 369 -17.03 -4.37 -1.75
N LYS A 370 -18.32 -4.17 -2.01
CA LYS A 370 -18.87 -2.98 -2.67
C LYS A 370 -20.24 -2.64 -2.10
N HIS A 371 -20.28 -1.67 -1.21
CA HIS A 371 -21.53 -1.23 -0.57
C HIS A 371 -21.41 0.24 -0.09
N PRO A 372 -22.51 1.04 -0.10
CA PRO A 372 -22.46 2.44 0.34
C PRO A 372 -21.95 2.64 1.77
N ASN A 373 -22.29 1.72 2.68
CA ASN A 373 -21.86 1.71 4.08
C ASN A 373 -20.57 0.89 4.34
N ILE A 374 -19.80 0.60 3.29
CA ILE A 374 -18.45 0.03 3.40
C ILE A 374 -17.47 1.06 2.83
N VAL A 375 -16.33 1.25 3.49
CA VAL A 375 -15.31 2.17 2.99
C VAL A 375 -14.82 1.69 1.62
N LEU A 376 -14.89 2.56 0.62
CA LEU A 376 -14.48 2.27 -0.75
C LEU A 376 -12.99 1.94 -0.81
N PHE A 377 -12.68 0.75 -1.30
CA PHE A 377 -11.33 0.32 -1.60
C PHE A 377 -10.94 0.75 -3.01
N HIS A 378 -9.86 1.54 -3.13
CA HIS A 378 -9.31 1.95 -4.42
C HIS A 378 -8.33 0.94 -5.00
N GLY A 379 -7.64 0.19 -4.14
CA GLY A 379 -6.63 -0.77 -4.56
C GLY A 379 -5.47 -0.89 -3.58
N MET A 380 -4.47 -1.67 -3.96
CA MET A 380 -3.27 -1.90 -3.17
C MET A 380 -2.04 -1.39 -3.91
N CYS A 381 -1.05 -0.90 -3.17
CA CYS A 381 0.18 -0.36 -3.71
C CYS A 381 1.38 -1.06 -3.07
N ILE A 382 2.31 -1.54 -3.89
CA ILE A 382 3.56 -2.14 -3.42
C ILE A 382 4.73 -1.23 -3.75
N CYS A 383 5.40 -0.76 -2.71
CA CYS A 383 6.64 -0.01 -2.81
C CYS A 383 7.59 -0.50 -1.72
N PRO A 384 8.35 -1.58 -1.97
CA PRO A 384 9.19 -2.20 -0.96
C PRO A 384 10.11 -1.17 -0.28
N PRO A 385 10.25 -1.22 1.06
CA PRO A 385 9.82 -2.29 1.96
C PRO A 385 8.35 -2.21 2.43
N SER A 386 7.55 -1.30 1.86
CA SER A 386 6.18 -1.05 2.31
C SER A 386 5.15 -1.63 1.35
N ILE A 387 4.08 -2.17 1.93
CA ILE A 387 2.85 -2.56 1.24
C ILE A 387 1.72 -1.70 1.79
N CYS A 388 0.79 -1.29 0.92
CA CYS A 388 -0.22 -0.31 1.26
C CYS A 388 -1.59 -0.74 0.75
N LEU A 389 -2.62 -0.48 1.55
CA LEU A 389 -4.02 -0.52 1.13
C LEU A 389 -4.54 0.91 1.00
N VAL A 390 -5.20 1.21 -0.12
CA VAL A 390 -5.66 2.56 -0.48
C VAL A 390 -7.18 2.59 -0.45
N TYR A 391 -7.73 3.49 0.36
CA TYR A 391 -9.16 3.67 0.60
C TYR A 391 -9.60 5.10 0.30
N GLU A 392 -10.91 5.31 0.17
CA GLU A 392 -11.47 6.66 0.19
C GLU A 392 -11.10 7.38 1.49
N LEU A 393 -10.97 8.72 1.41
CA LEU A 393 -10.71 9.54 2.59
C LEU A 393 -12.02 9.96 3.26
N CYS A 394 -12.25 9.50 4.49
CA CYS A 394 -13.35 9.92 5.34
C CYS A 394 -12.97 11.10 6.25
N ARG A 395 -13.96 11.79 6.85
CA ARG A 395 -13.78 12.94 7.75
C ARG A 395 -13.11 12.53 9.08
N GLY A 396 -13.45 11.35 9.58
CA GLY A 396 -12.98 10.83 10.87
C GLY A 396 -13.76 9.57 11.27
N SER A 397 -13.47 9.04 12.46
CA SER A 397 -14.23 7.92 13.02
C SER A 397 -15.56 8.39 13.62
N LEU A 398 -16.52 7.47 13.73
CA LEU A 398 -17.77 7.71 14.44
C LEU A 398 -17.50 7.92 15.94
N GLU A 399 -16.49 7.26 16.51
CA GLU A 399 -16.05 7.53 17.89
C GLU A 399 -15.67 9.01 18.11
N ASP A 400 -14.88 9.58 17.20
CA ASP A 400 -14.49 10.99 17.29
C ASP A 400 -15.70 11.92 17.16
N ALA A 401 -16.65 11.59 16.27
CA ALA A 401 -17.88 12.36 16.11
C ALA A 401 -18.76 12.33 17.37
N LEU A 402 -18.95 11.15 17.97
CA LEU A 402 -19.70 11.00 19.22
C LEU A 402 -19.03 11.74 20.38
N ARG A 403 -17.68 11.75 20.44
CA ARG A 403 -16.94 12.53 21.44
C ARG A 403 -17.07 14.03 21.21
N ASN A 404 -17.02 14.49 19.97
CA ASN A 404 -17.17 15.91 19.65
C ASN A 404 -18.59 16.43 19.94
N SER A 405 -19.61 15.57 19.78
CA SER A 405 -21.00 15.88 20.15
C SER A 405 -21.14 16.28 21.63
N LEU A 406 -20.32 15.69 22.52
CA LEU A 406 -20.29 16.04 23.96
C LEU A 406 -19.80 17.45 24.26
N ASN A 407 -18.95 18.00 23.39
CA ASN A 407 -18.39 19.34 23.57
C ASN A 407 -19.36 20.44 23.11
N ASN A 408 -20.46 20.07 22.46
CA ASN A 408 -21.50 20.98 22.04
C ASN A 408 -22.59 21.06 23.13
N ASP A 409 -23.07 22.27 23.44
CA ASP A 409 -24.13 22.53 24.43
C ASP A 409 -25.53 22.02 23.99
N HIS A 410 -25.61 21.12 23.01
CA HIS A 410 -26.85 20.66 22.40
C HIS A 410 -26.92 19.14 22.38
N THR A 411 -28.01 18.59 22.92
CA THR A 411 -28.33 17.17 22.79
C THR A 411 -28.66 16.84 21.34
N GLU A 412 -27.94 15.87 20.78
CA GLU A 412 -28.15 15.44 19.40
C GLU A 412 -29.51 14.78 19.22
N PRO A 413 -30.32 15.20 18.23
CA PRO A 413 -31.66 14.68 18.00
C PRO A 413 -31.62 13.20 17.61
N LEU A 414 -32.77 12.54 17.76
CA LEU A 414 -32.89 11.11 17.45
C LEU A 414 -32.62 10.81 15.97
N TRP A 415 -32.91 11.75 15.06
CA TRP A 415 -32.81 11.53 13.62
C TRP A 415 -31.38 11.19 13.12
N PRO A 416 -30.34 12.02 13.36
CA PRO A 416 -28.96 11.68 13.00
C PRO A 416 -28.47 10.38 13.64
N LYS A 417 -28.79 10.16 14.92
CA LYS A 417 -28.49 8.92 15.63
C LYS A 417 -29.09 7.70 14.94
N LEU A 418 -30.36 7.77 14.57
CA LEU A 418 -31.05 6.69 13.85
C LEU A 418 -30.42 6.43 12.47
N CYS A 419 -29.99 7.48 11.76
CA CYS A 419 -29.26 7.34 10.50
C CYS A 419 -27.92 6.63 10.69
N TYR A 420 -27.13 6.98 11.71
CA TYR A 420 -25.87 6.31 12.02
C TYR A 420 -26.08 4.83 12.37
N MET A 421 -27.09 4.54 13.19
CA MET A 421 -27.46 3.19 13.57
C MET A 421 -27.86 2.34 12.35
N LEU A 422 -28.69 2.90 11.47
CA LEU A 422 -29.16 2.22 10.27
C LEU A 422 -28.01 1.96 9.28
N ASP A 423 -27.15 2.95 9.05
CA ASP A 423 -25.97 2.79 8.21
C ASP A 423 -25.02 1.70 8.73
N ALA A 424 -24.76 1.68 10.04
CA ALA A 424 -23.95 0.65 10.69
C ALA A 424 -24.58 -0.74 10.56
N ALA A 425 -25.89 -0.87 10.80
CA ALA A 425 -26.63 -2.12 10.66
C ALA A 425 -26.62 -2.63 9.20
N ARG A 426 -26.78 -1.74 8.22
CA ARG A 426 -26.70 -2.07 6.79
C ARG A 426 -25.32 -2.58 6.39
N ALA A 427 -24.25 -1.98 6.92
CA ALA A 427 -22.88 -2.46 6.68
C ALA A 427 -22.70 -3.90 7.17
N VAL A 428 -23.14 -4.19 8.40
CA VAL A 428 -23.05 -5.54 8.99
C VAL A 428 -23.95 -6.53 8.25
N ALA A 429 -25.17 -6.14 7.88
CA ALA A 429 -26.08 -6.99 7.10
C ALA A 429 -25.51 -7.34 5.72
N TYR A 430 -24.86 -6.38 5.05
CA TYR A 430 -24.15 -6.65 3.81
C TYR A 430 -23.01 -7.67 4.02
N PHE A 431 -22.23 -7.50 5.09
CA PHE A 431 -21.12 -8.40 5.41
C PHE A 431 -21.58 -9.84 5.68
N HIS A 432 -22.69 -10.00 6.40
CA HIS A 432 -23.32 -11.29 6.72
C HIS A 432 -24.05 -11.90 5.51
N SER A 433 -24.33 -11.13 4.45
CA SER A 433 -25.07 -11.62 3.28
C SER A 433 -24.28 -12.53 2.33
N PHE A 434 -22.95 -12.59 2.49
CA PHE A 434 -22.09 -13.46 1.69
C PHE A 434 -22.33 -14.94 1.99
N SER A 435 -21.97 -15.81 1.04
CA SER A 435 -22.08 -17.26 1.20
C SER A 435 -20.74 -17.93 0.89
N PRO A 436 -20.01 -18.43 1.90
CA PRO A 436 -20.31 -18.35 3.34
C PRO A 436 -20.21 -16.91 3.91
N PRO A 437 -20.87 -16.62 5.05
CA PRO A 437 -20.91 -15.27 5.61
C PRO A 437 -19.52 -14.81 6.07
N PHE A 438 -19.25 -13.52 5.92
CA PHE A 438 -18.09 -12.87 6.52
C PHE A 438 -18.44 -12.34 7.90
N ILE A 439 -17.50 -12.44 8.85
CA ILE A 439 -17.64 -11.97 10.23
C ILE A 439 -16.52 -10.98 10.52
N HIS A 440 -16.87 -9.81 11.05
CA HIS A 440 -15.92 -8.70 11.23
C HIS A 440 -15.06 -8.87 12.48
N ARG A 441 -15.65 -9.31 13.61
CA ARG A 441 -14.99 -9.60 14.90
C ARG A 441 -14.44 -8.40 15.70
N ASP A 442 -14.63 -7.17 15.23
CA ASP A 442 -14.22 -5.95 15.95
C ASP A 442 -15.14 -4.78 15.61
N ILE A 443 -16.45 -5.02 15.64
CA ILE A 443 -17.45 -3.96 15.42
C ILE A 443 -17.46 -3.01 16.62
N LYS A 444 -17.14 -1.74 16.37
CA LYS A 444 -17.10 -0.66 17.36
C LYS A 444 -17.11 0.72 16.67
N PRO A 445 -17.49 1.82 17.35
CA PRO A 445 -17.51 3.16 16.76
C PRO A 445 -16.19 3.60 16.09
N ALA A 446 -15.03 3.16 16.59
CA ALA A 446 -13.73 3.51 16.00
C ALA A 446 -13.49 2.88 14.61
N ASN A 447 -14.17 1.77 14.30
CA ASN A 447 -14.07 1.08 13.00
C ASN A 447 -15.22 1.48 12.04
N PHE A 448 -16.01 2.47 12.42
CA PHE A 448 -16.97 3.13 11.54
C PHE A 448 -16.46 4.54 11.21
N LEU A 449 -16.40 4.90 9.94
CA LEU A 449 -15.95 6.22 9.48
C LEU A 449 -17.12 7.02 8.92
N LEU A 450 -17.07 8.34 9.04
CA LEU A 450 -18.02 9.26 8.42
C LEU A 450 -17.45 9.84 7.14
N ASP A 451 -18.16 9.69 6.02
CA ASP A 451 -17.77 10.33 4.76
C ASP A 451 -18.15 11.82 4.72
N ALA A 452 -17.90 12.48 3.57
CA ALA A 452 -18.23 13.88 3.37
C ALA A 452 -19.74 14.18 3.40
N SER A 453 -20.61 13.17 3.30
CA SER A 453 -22.07 13.28 3.31
C SER A 453 -22.69 12.82 4.64
N ASN A 454 -21.88 12.65 5.69
CA ASN A 454 -22.28 12.08 6.98
C ASN A 454 -22.89 10.68 6.88
N VAL A 455 -22.46 9.86 5.92
CA VAL A 455 -22.81 8.44 5.84
C VAL A 455 -21.79 7.62 6.62
N VAL A 456 -22.28 6.70 7.45
CA VAL A 456 -21.41 5.80 8.22
C VAL A 456 -20.95 4.63 7.34
N LYS A 457 -19.65 4.35 7.37
CA LYS A 457 -18.97 3.34 6.57
C LYS A 457 -18.06 2.46 7.42
N LEU A 458 -18.25 1.14 7.37
CA LEU A 458 -17.41 0.18 8.10
C LEU A 458 -16.02 0.04 7.44
N THR A 459 -14.98 -0.06 8.28
CA THR A 459 -13.57 -0.19 7.90
C THR A 459 -12.82 -1.20 8.79
N ASP A 460 -11.53 -1.38 8.49
CA ASP A 460 -10.58 -2.24 9.21
C ASP A 460 -10.92 -3.73 9.24
N PHE A 461 -10.71 -4.39 8.10
CA PHE A 461 -11.05 -5.80 7.90
C PHE A 461 -9.92 -6.78 8.25
N GLY A 462 -8.83 -6.34 8.88
CA GLY A 462 -7.69 -7.21 9.21
C GLY A 462 -8.06 -8.40 10.09
N GLU A 463 -9.09 -8.22 10.93
CA GLU A 463 -9.62 -9.23 11.85
C GLU A 463 -10.77 -10.06 11.26
N SER A 464 -11.25 -9.70 10.08
CA SER A 464 -12.42 -10.34 9.47
C SER A 464 -12.10 -11.72 8.93
N ARG A 465 -13.05 -12.65 9.00
CA ARG A 465 -12.90 -14.03 8.48
C ARG A 465 -14.15 -14.53 7.78
N SER A 466 -13.94 -15.43 6.81
CA SER A 466 -14.98 -16.23 6.17
C SER A 466 -15.33 -17.44 7.01
N MET A 467 -16.63 -17.77 7.12
CA MET A 467 -17.11 -19.00 7.77
C MET A 467 -16.95 -20.27 6.92
N ALA A 468 -16.06 -20.26 5.92
CA ALA A 468 -15.78 -21.44 5.08
C ALA A 468 -15.08 -22.59 5.82
N PHE A 469 -14.55 -22.36 7.02
CA PHE A 469 -13.84 -23.36 7.81
C PHE A 469 -14.86 -24.30 8.48
N THR A 470 -14.82 -25.58 8.10
CA THR A 470 -15.61 -26.62 8.75
C THR A 470 -15.12 -26.81 10.18
N ILE A 471 -16.01 -27.31 11.05
CA ILE A 471 -15.70 -27.68 12.45
C ILE A 471 -14.47 -28.60 12.55
N GLU A 472 -14.13 -29.32 11.49
CA GLU A 472 -12.97 -30.21 11.37
C GLU A 472 -11.63 -29.47 11.16
N ASP A 473 -11.62 -28.32 10.49
CA ASP A 473 -10.41 -27.47 10.33
C ASP A 473 -10.05 -26.76 11.65
N ILE A 474 -11.07 -26.45 12.46
CA ILE A 474 -10.94 -25.82 13.79
C ILE A 474 -10.28 -26.77 14.80
N ALA A 475 -10.38 -28.08 14.60
CA ALA A 475 -9.83 -29.09 15.50
C ALA A 475 -8.35 -29.45 15.21
N ASN A 476 -7.86 -29.20 13.98
CA ASN A 476 -6.55 -29.65 13.52
C ASN A 476 -5.50 -28.54 13.33
N ASP A 477 -5.88 -27.26 13.35
CA ASP A 477 -4.91 -26.17 13.25
C ASP A 477 -4.40 -25.74 14.65
N ASN A 478 -3.09 -25.77 14.86
CA ASN A 478 -2.41 -25.20 16.04
C ASN A 478 -2.51 -23.65 16.09
N ARG A 479 -3.41 -23.05 15.29
CA ARG A 479 -3.79 -21.65 15.39
C ARG A 479 -4.92 -21.52 16.39
N ALA A 480 -4.56 -21.47 17.67
CA ALA A 480 -5.45 -21.00 18.72
C ALA A 480 -6.20 -19.76 18.22
N MET A 481 -7.53 -19.85 18.08
CA MET A 481 -8.40 -18.71 17.80
C MET A 481 -8.25 -17.76 18.99
N THR A 482 -7.31 -16.84 18.87
CA THR A 482 -6.95 -15.90 19.92
C THR A 482 -8.19 -15.06 20.20
N VAL A 483 -8.51 -14.80 21.46
CA VAL A 483 -9.58 -13.86 21.81
C VAL A 483 -9.17 -12.50 21.22
N ARG A 484 -9.90 -12.03 20.20
CA ARG A 484 -9.65 -10.77 19.48
C ARG A 484 -10.91 -9.91 19.57
N GLY A 485 -10.73 -8.60 19.51
CA GLY A 485 -11.80 -7.62 19.68
C GLY A 485 -11.53 -6.66 20.84
N THR A 486 -12.35 -5.62 20.92
CA THR A 486 -12.27 -4.62 22.00
C THR A 486 -13.14 -5.06 23.17
N VAL A 487 -12.58 -5.09 24.39
CA VAL A 487 -13.16 -5.72 25.58
C VAL A 487 -14.62 -5.35 25.83
N ASP A 488 -14.97 -4.07 25.69
CA ASP A 488 -16.31 -3.56 25.96
C ASP A 488 -17.39 -4.07 24.98
N TYR A 489 -16.99 -4.59 23.82
CA TYR A 489 -17.87 -5.00 22.73
C TYR A 489 -17.94 -6.53 22.59
N MET A 490 -17.16 -7.29 23.36
CA MET A 490 -17.10 -8.75 23.24
C MET A 490 -18.37 -9.42 23.76
N ALA A 491 -18.91 -10.35 22.97
CA ALA A 491 -20.06 -11.15 23.35
C ALA A 491 -19.74 -12.18 24.46
N PRO A 492 -20.69 -12.54 25.33
CA PRO A 492 -20.48 -13.48 26.44
C PRO A 492 -19.87 -14.82 26.02
N GLU A 493 -20.33 -15.40 24.91
CA GLU A 493 -19.85 -16.67 24.37
C GLU A 493 -18.41 -16.60 23.84
N ILE A 494 -17.96 -15.41 23.46
CA ILE A 494 -16.57 -15.17 23.05
C ILE A 494 -15.66 -15.07 24.28
N ILE A 495 -16.16 -14.45 25.36
CA ILE A 495 -15.46 -14.31 26.64
C ILE A 495 -15.35 -15.67 27.37
N ASP A 496 -16.43 -16.48 27.37
CA ASP A 496 -16.49 -17.79 28.04
C ASP A 496 -15.79 -18.90 27.26
N GLY A 497 -15.36 -18.65 26.02
CA GLY A 497 -14.67 -19.60 25.17
C GLY A 497 -13.39 -20.14 25.84
N LYS A 498 -13.43 -21.40 26.30
CA LYS A 498 -12.28 -22.06 26.92
C LYS A 498 -11.13 -22.19 25.92
N GLN A 499 -9.92 -21.77 26.33
CA GLN A 499 -8.62 -22.04 25.69
C GLN A 499 -8.64 -22.15 24.15
N GLY A 500 -9.04 -21.09 23.46
CA GLY A 500 -8.88 -20.98 22.01
C GLY A 500 -9.95 -21.64 21.14
N GLN A 501 -11.10 -22.00 21.71
CA GLN A 501 -12.25 -22.59 20.99
C GLN A 501 -13.46 -21.66 20.82
N ALA A 502 -13.31 -20.33 21.00
CA ALA A 502 -14.42 -19.39 20.82
C ALA A 502 -14.94 -19.43 19.36
N LEU A 503 -16.19 -19.86 19.17
CA LEU A 503 -16.84 -19.93 17.86
C LEU A 503 -17.45 -18.56 17.53
N TYR A 504 -16.70 -17.73 16.79
CA TYR A 504 -17.25 -16.49 16.25
C TYR A 504 -18.27 -16.83 15.16
N THR A 505 -19.52 -16.48 15.41
CA THR A 505 -20.62 -16.53 14.44
C THR A 505 -21.13 -15.12 14.18
N GLU A 506 -22.01 -14.94 13.19
CA GLU A 506 -22.67 -13.66 12.88
C GLU A 506 -23.28 -13.02 14.13
N THR A 507 -23.79 -13.83 15.06
CA THR A 507 -24.43 -13.38 16.31
C THR A 507 -23.47 -12.64 17.26
N ALA A 508 -22.16 -12.87 17.17
CA ALA A 508 -21.16 -12.13 17.95
C ALA A 508 -20.98 -10.70 17.41
N ASP A 509 -21.03 -10.52 16.08
CA ASP A 509 -21.07 -9.19 15.47
C ASP A 509 -22.38 -8.46 15.82
N ILE A 510 -23.52 -9.17 15.94
CA ILE A 510 -24.80 -8.56 16.37
C ILE A 510 -24.72 -8.01 17.80
N TYR A 511 -24.07 -8.74 18.71
CA TYR A 511 -23.84 -8.25 20.07
C TYR A 511 -22.97 -6.99 20.05
N SER A 512 -21.86 -7.03 19.32
CA SER A 512 -20.93 -5.90 19.18
C SER A 512 -21.60 -4.68 18.53
N LEU A 513 -22.49 -4.93 17.55
CA LEU A 513 -23.34 -3.91 16.94
C LEU A 513 -24.26 -3.29 17.98
N ALA A 514 -24.93 -4.08 18.84
CA ALA A 514 -25.80 -3.55 19.90
C ALA A 514 -25.08 -2.57 20.83
N ILE A 515 -23.86 -2.92 21.25
CA ILE A 515 -23.02 -2.03 22.07
C ILE A 515 -22.64 -0.76 21.30
N THR A 516 -22.38 -0.87 19.99
CA THR A 516 -22.14 0.28 19.11
C THR A 516 -23.38 1.17 18.97
N LEU A 517 -24.58 0.59 18.80
CA LEU A 517 -25.84 1.35 18.76
C LEU A 517 -26.10 2.06 20.09
N TRP A 518 -25.75 1.40 21.21
CA TRP A 518 -25.83 2.01 22.54
C TRP A 518 -24.94 3.25 22.66
N ASP A 519 -23.71 3.20 22.14
CA ASP A 519 -22.80 4.36 22.13
C ASP A 519 -23.34 5.54 21.30
N ILE A 520 -24.01 5.25 20.18
CA ILE A 520 -24.66 6.28 19.37
C ILE A 520 -25.79 6.96 20.16
N LEU A 521 -26.55 6.18 20.94
CA LEU A 521 -27.65 6.70 21.76
C LEU A 521 -27.16 7.47 22.99
N HIS A 522 -26.09 6.97 23.62
CA HIS A 522 -25.52 7.46 24.88
C HIS A 522 -24.07 7.92 24.72
N PRO A 523 -23.79 8.93 23.86
CA PRO A 523 -22.43 9.40 23.64
C PRO A 523 -21.79 9.78 24.98
N GLY A 524 -20.52 9.41 25.16
CA GLY A 524 -19.71 9.76 26.33
C GLY A 524 -20.08 9.09 27.65
N ARG A 525 -21.10 8.24 27.68
CA ARG A 525 -21.51 7.55 28.91
C ARG A 525 -20.69 6.28 29.14
N GLU A 526 -20.46 5.97 30.41
CA GLU A 526 -19.76 4.76 30.78
C GLU A 526 -20.69 3.55 30.66
N LYS A 527 -20.34 2.59 29.80
CA LYS A 527 -21.06 1.33 29.57
C LYS A 527 -21.17 0.50 30.85
N PHE A 528 -20.10 0.48 31.64
CA PHE A 528 -19.95 -0.36 32.83
C PHE A 528 -19.45 0.45 34.04
N PRO A 529 -20.31 1.27 34.69
CA PRO A 529 -19.93 2.29 35.70
C PRO A 529 -19.32 1.76 37.02
N ASN A 530 -19.05 0.46 37.13
CA ASN A 530 -18.38 -0.17 38.28
C ASN A 530 -17.18 -1.04 37.87
N SER A 531 -16.74 -0.92 36.62
CA SER A 531 -15.65 -1.72 36.08
C SER A 531 -14.27 -1.33 36.63
N ASN A 532 -14.13 -0.08 37.10
CA ASN A 532 -12.85 0.56 37.41
C ASN A 532 -11.86 0.48 36.23
N GLN A 533 -12.35 0.52 34.99
CA GLN A 533 -11.56 0.38 33.76
C GLN A 533 -10.71 -0.90 33.70
N ASN A 534 -11.12 -1.95 34.41
CA ASN A 534 -10.42 -3.23 34.42
C ASN A 534 -11.12 -4.23 33.50
N HIS A 535 -10.39 -4.70 32.47
CA HIS A 535 -10.92 -5.64 31.48
C HIS A 535 -11.48 -6.93 32.09
N LEU A 536 -10.85 -7.48 33.14
CA LEU A 536 -11.32 -8.70 33.80
C LEU A 536 -12.62 -8.47 34.56
N ASN A 537 -12.84 -7.26 35.08
CA ASN A 537 -14.09 -6.91 35.74
C ASN A 537 -15.21 -6.78 34.72
N ILE A 538 -14.95 -6.16 33.56
CA ILE A 538 -15.92 -6.06 32.46
C ILE A 538 -16.34 -7.46 32.00
N PHE A 539 -15.37 -8.36 31.78
CA PHE A 539 -15.66 -9.76 31.45
C PHE A 539 -16.58 -10.42 32.49
N ARG A 540 -16.26 -10.29 33.79
CA ARG A 540 -17.12 -10.83 34.86
C ARG A 540 -18.53 -10.21 34.85
N MET A 541 -18.64 -8.90 34.66
CA MET A 541 -19.92 -8.20 34.60
C MET A 541 -20.79 -8.71 33.44
N VAL A 542 -20.21 -8.80 32.24
CA VAL A 542 -20.88 -9.30 31.03
C VAL A 542 -21.32 -10.75 31.18
N LEU A 543 -20.44 -11.62 31.71
CA LEU A 543 -20.74 -13.03 31.99
C LEU A 543 -21.82 -13.21 33.06
N ASN A 544 -21.90 -12.28 34.02
CA ASN A 544 -22.97 -12.24 35.02
C ASN A 544 -24.29 -11.62 34.49
N GLY A 545 -24.39 -11.36 33.19
CA GLY A 545 -25.59 -10.85 32.55
C GLY A 545 -25.77 -9.33 32.65
N GLN A 546 -24.79 -8.58 33.17
CA GLN A 546 -24.88 -7.13 33.19
C GLN A 546 -24.75 -6.57 31.77
N ARG A 547 -25.47 -5.47 31.50
CA ARG A 547 -25.50 -4.76 30.22
C ARG A 547 -25.45 -3.25 30.46
N PRO A 548 -25.04 -2.46 29.45
CA PRO A 548 -25.09 -1.01 29.52
C PRO A 548 -26.47 -0.47 29.90
N PRO A 549 -26.57 0.56 30.77
CA PRO A 549 -27.85 1.12 31.19
C PRO A 549 -28.51 1.90 30.04
N ILE A 550 -29.83 1.71 29.85
CA ILE A 550 -30.61 2.41 28.82
C ILE A 550 -31.46 3.50 29.47
N ASP A 551 -31.48 4.70 28.89
CA ASP A 551 -32.34 5.78 29.35
C ASP A 551 -33.84 5.53 29.10
N PRO A 552 -34.72 5.85 30.05
CA PRO A 552 -36.17 5.73 29.88
C PRO A 552 -36.75 6.62 28.77
N GLU A 553 -36.02 7.67 28.35
CA GLU A 553 -36.46 8.62 27.31
C GLU A 553 -36.31 8.05 25.89
N ILE A 554 -35.58 6.95 25.73
CA ILE A 554 -35.39 6.29 24.44
C ILE A 554 -36.67 5.54 24.05
N PRO A 555 -37.13 5.60 22.78
CA PRO A 555 -38.31 4.86 22.34
C PRO A 555 -38.24 3.36 22.68
N GLN A 556 -39.33 2.79 23.19
CA GLN A 556 -39.40 1.38 23.62
C GLN A 556 -38.89 0.41 22.55
N THR A 557 -39.24 0.66 21.28
CA THR A 557 -38.78 -0.16 20.14
C THR A 557 -37.25 -0.26 20.05
N LEU A 558 -36.50 0.81 20.38
CA LEU A 558 -35.04 0.77 20.42
C LEU A 558 -34.51 0.05 21.66
N GLN A 559 -35.18 0.20 22.80
CA GLN A 559 -34.82 -0.54 24.02
C GLN A 559 -34.95 -2.04 23.75
N ASP A 560 -36.10 -2.48 23.23
CA ASP A 560 -36.37 -3.87 22.86
C ASP A 560 -35.36 -4.37 21.81
N LEU A 561 -35.02 -3.56 20.83
CA LEU A 561 -34.03 -3.92 19.81
C LEU A 561 -32.64 -4.17 20.43
N LEU A 562 -32.15 -3.25 21.28
CA LEU A 562 -30.87 -3.42 21.98
C LEU A 562 -30.89 -4.67 22.87
N GLU A 563 -31.97 -4.86 23.64
CA GLU A 563 -32.16 -6.01 24.53
C GLU A 563 -32.12 -7.35 23.81
N ASN A 564 -32.75 -7.43 22.64
CA ASN A 564 -32.70 -8.62 21.80
C ASN A 564 -31.30 -8.81 21.18
N CYS A 565 -30.64 -7.74 20.73
CA CYS A 565 -29.32 -7.84 20.08
C CYS A 565 -28.19 -8.25 21.03
N TRP A 566 -28.22 -7.87 22.31
CA TRP A 566 -27.20 -8.25 23.29
C TRP A 566 -27.63 -9.37 24.25
N ASN A 567 -28.60 -10.19 23.83
CA ASN A 567 -29.06 -11.34 24.62
C ASN A 567 -27.88 -12.25 24.99
N SER A 568 -27.89 -12.78 26.22
CA SER A 568 -26.84 -13.69 26.69
C SER A 568 -26.73 -14.95 25.83
N ASP A 569 -27.85 -15.47 25.36
CA ASP A 569 -27.86 -16.62 24.45
C ASP A 569 -27.88 -16.12 22.98
N PRO A 570 -26.84 -16.45 22.19
CA PRO A 570 -26.69 -15.97 20.81
C PRO A 570 -27.82 -16.39 19.88
N ILE A 571 -28.55 -17.48 20.16
CA ILE A 571 -29.63 -17.98 19.31
C ILE A 571 -30.83 -17.02 19.28
N PHE A 572 -31.05 -16.27 20.36
CA PHE A 572 -32.14 -15.30 20.45
C PHE A 572 -31.79 -13.95 19.83
N ARG A 573 -30.54 -13.74 19.41
CA ARG A 573 -30.15 -12.49 18.76
C ARG A 573 -30.73 -12.44 17.34
N PRO A 574 -31.34 -11.31 16.93
CA PRO A 574 -31.85 -11.15 15.58
C PRO A 574 -30.71 -11.15 14.56
N SER A 575 -31.01 -11.49 13.31
CA SER A 575 -30.05 -11.29 12.22
C SER A 575 -29.86 -9.80 11.92
N ALA A 576 -28.71 -9.41 11.37
CA ALA A 576 -28.45 -8.03 10.98
C ALA A 576 -29.53 -7.49 10.01
N LYS A 577 -30.07 -8.34 9.15
CA LYS A 577 -31.19 -7.99 8.25
C LYS A 577 -32.46 -7.61 9.01
N MET A 578 -32.76 -8.29 10.12
CA MET A 578 -33.91 -7.96 10.97
C MET A 578 -33.66 -6.64 11.72
N VAL A 579 -32.43 -6.42 12.20
CA VAL A 579 -32.04 -5.14 12.82
C VAL A 579 -32.24 -3.97 11.85
N VAL A 580 -31.82 -4.12 10.59
CA VAL A 580 -32.05 -3.12 9.54
C VAL A 580 -33.54 -2.86 9.35
N ALA A 581 -34.37 -3.90 9.23
CA ALA A 581 -35.81 -3.73 9.03
C ALA A 581 -36.48 -2.93 10.16
N VAL A 582 -36.15 -3.24 11.42
CA VAL A 582 -36.69 -2.49 12.58
C VAL A 582 -36.26 -1.02 12.53
N LEU A 583 -35.00 -0.73 12.19
CA LEU A 583 -34.50 0.64 12.11
C LEU A 583 -35.10 1.41 10.92
N GLU A 584 -35.37 0.75 9.80
CA GLU A 584 -36.05 1.33 8.64
C GLU A 584 -37.50 1.70 8.99
N ASP A 585 -38.26 0.80 9.62
CA ASP A 585 -39.63 1.06 10.06
C ASP A 585 -39.68 2.29 10.99
N MET A 586 -38.74 2.37 11.95
CA MET A 586 -38.63 3.53 12.85
C MET A 586 -38.27 4.82 12.12
N GLN A 587 -37.45 4.74 11.07
CA GLN A 587 -37.06 5.88 10.26
C GLN A 587 -38.25 6.41 9.46
N GLU A 588 -39.04 5.51 8.86
CA GLU A 588 -40.26 5.84 8.13
C GLU A 588 -41.30 6.48 9.05
N ASP A 589 -41.53 5.93 10.25
CA ASP A 589 -42.45 6.48 11.24
C ASP A 589 -42.06 7.90 11.68
N LEU A 590 -40.76 8.13 11.92
CA LEU A 590 -40.25 9.44 12.30
C LEU A 590 -40.40 10.44 11.15
N CYS A 591 -40.09 10.04 9.92
CA CYS A 591 -40.32 10.86 8.71
C CYS A 591 -41.79 11.25 8.56
N GLY A 592 -42.72 10.32 8.81
CA GLY A 592 -44.16 10.58 8.77
C GLY A 592 -44.60 11.62 9.81
N GLN A 593 -44.15 11.46 11.06
CA GLN A 593 -44.46 12.40 12.15
C GLN A 593 -43.94 13.82 11.86
N VAL A 594 -42.69 13.92 11.40
CA VAL A 594 -42.09 15.23 11.10
C VAL A 594 -42.74 15.87 9.87
N SER A 595 -43.08 15.08 8.84
CA SER A 595 -43.81 15.59 7.67
C SER A 595 -45.15 16.20 8.06
N HIS A 596 -45.90 15.53 8.94
CA HIS A 596 -47.16 16.05 9.46
C HIS A 596 -46.96 17.37 10.23
N HIS A 597 -45.97 17.41 11.13
CA HIS A 597 -45.64 18.61 11.89
C HIS A 597 -45.28 19.77 10.95
N LEU A 598 -44.29 19.58 10.06
CA LEU A 598 -43.80 20.61 9.14
C LEU A 598 -44.89 21.09 8.17
N SER A 599 -45.71 20.19 7.62
CA SER A 599 -46.84 20.57 6.75
C SER A 599 -47.82 21.52 7.46
N GLY A 600 -48.13 21.25 8.74
CA GLY A 600 -48.98 22.11 9.56
C GLY A 600 -48.40 23.51 9.80
N PHE A 601 -47.11 23.60 10.12
CA PHE A 601 -46.41 24.89 10.30
C PHE A 601 -46.34 25.70 9.01
N ILE A 602 -46.02 25.02 7.92
CA ILE A 602 -45.76 25.67 6.64
C ILE A 602 -47.07 26.14 5.97
N THR A 603 -48.18 25.41 6.15
CA THR A 603 -49.52 25.87 5.73
C THR A 603 -49.92 27.17 6.44
N CYS A 604 -49.53 27.33 7.71
CA CYS A 604 -49.78 28.54 8.50
C CYS A 604 -48.91 29.75 8.07
N LEU A 605 -47.68 29.50 7.57
CA LEU A 605 -46.83 30.55 6.99
C LEU A 605 -47.34 31.04 5.63
N GLY A 606 -47.99 30.17 4.85
CA GLY A 606 -48.59 30.52 3.56
C GLY A 606 -49.83 31.42 3.67
N THR A 607 -50.63 31.28 4.74
CA THR A 607 -51.86 32.06 4.94
C THR A 607 -51.61 33.50 5.38
N GLN A 608 -50.42 33.85 5.89
CA GLN A 608 -50.06 35.24 6.18
C GLN A 608 -49.84 36.11 4.93
N LYS A 609 -49.69 35.52 3.74
CA LYS A 609 -49.55 36.23 2.46
C LYS A 609 -50.83 36.26 1.62
N GLY A 610 -52.02 36.31 2.23
CA GLY A 610 -53.23 36.85 1.58
C GLY A 610 -53.66 36.29 0.21
N THR A 611 -53.22 35.11 -0.20
CA THR A 611 -53.59 34.51 -1.50
C THR A 611 -54.71 33.49 -1.32
N LYS A 612 -55.83 33.76 -2.01
CA LYS A 612 -56.99 32.87 -2.15
C LYS A 612 -56.58 31.44 -2.49
N TYR A 613 -57.29 30.48 -1.91
CA TYR A 613 -57.28 29.04 -2.22
C TYR A 613 -56.95 28.74 -3.68
N THR A 614 -55.68 28.43 -3.96
CA THR A 614 -55.24 27.76 -5.18
C THR A 614 -55.17 26.27 -4.91
N THR A 615 -55.72 25.47 -5.82
CA THR A 615 -55.78 24.00 -5.81
C THR A 615 -54.42 23.29 -5.96
N THR A 616 -53.31 24.03 -5.88
CA THR A 616 -51.94 23.52 -5.99
C THR A 616 -51.27 23.50 -4.62
N PRO A 617 -50.64 22.38 -4.21
CA PRO A 617 -49.95 22.30 -2.93
C PRO A 617 -48.87 23.40 -2.85
N PRO A 618 -48.67 24.02 -1.68
CA PRO A 618 -47.68 25.08 -1.53
C PRO A 618 -46.27 24.54 -1.77
N VAL A 619 -45.46 25.33 -2.48
CA VAL A 619 -44.12 24.94 -2.97
C VAL A 619 -43.05 25.75 -2.24
N PHE A 620 -41.97 25.08 -1.81
CA PHE A 620 -40.90 25.64 -0.97
C PHE A 620 -39.53 25.44 -1.59
N THR A 621 -38.63 26.38 -1.39
CA THR A 621 -37.23 26.22 -1.79
C THR A 621 -36.49 25.28 -0.83
N GLY A 622 -35.55 24.48 -1.33
CA GLY A 622 -34.75 23.57 -0.50
C GLY A 622 -34.01 24.26 0.66
N GLU A 623 -33.56 25.50 0.47
CA GLU A 623 -32.92 26.31 1.53
C GLU A 623 -33.85 26.62 2.71
N VAL A 624 -35.13 26.90 2.42
CA VAL A 624 -36.15 27.17 3.46
C VAL A 624 -36.45 25.92 4.26
N LEU A 625 -36.54 24.76 3.58
CA LEU A 625 -36.73 23.47 4.26
C LEU A 625 -35.52 23.12 5.14
N ALA A 626 -34.31 23.30 4.62
CA ALA A 626 -33.09 23.08 5.41
C ALA A 626 -33.05 23.99 6.65
N ARG A 627 -33.41 25.27 6.52
CA ARG A 627 -33.51 26.18 7.67
C ARG A 627 -34.53 25.69 8.70
N CYS A 628 -35.68 25.20 8.24
CA CYS A 628 -36.70 24.65 9.11
C CYS A 628 -36.21 23.40 9.87
N PHE A 629 -35.41 22.55 9.22
CA PHE A 629 -34.77 21.40 9.86
C PHE A 629 -33.81 21.82 10.97
N PHE A 630 -33.03 22.89 10.77
CA PHE A 630 -32.15 23.45 11.82
C PHE A 630 -32.96 24.05 12.98
N GLU A 631 -33.97 24.87 12.68
CA GLU A 631 -34.80 25.55 13.69
C GLU A 631 -35.52 24.54 14.62
N HIS A 632 -35.96 23.40 14.08
CA HIS A 632 -36.64 22.36 14.82
C HIS A 632 -35.71 21.24 15.33
N LYS A 633 -34.39 21.42 15.18
CA LYS A 633 -33.38 20.45 15.63
C LYS A 633 -33.57 19.06 15.01
N TYR A 634 -33.85 18.96 13.72
CA TYR A 634 -33.78 17.69 12.96
C TYR A 634 -32.43 17.47 12.29
N ALA A 635 -31.65 18.53 12.14
CA ALA A 635 -30.27 18.53 11.64
C ALA A 635 -29.51 19.67 12.34
N PHE A 636 -28.18 19.55 12.40
CA PHE A 636 -27.27 20.62 12.81
C PHE A 636 -26.23 20.94 11.74
N GLU A 637 -25.91 19.96 10.89
CA GLU A 637 -25.07 20.17 9.71
C GLU A 637 -25.90 20.20 8.41
N LYS A 638 -25.36 20.85 7.37
CA LYS A 638 -25.99 20.91 6.05
C LYS A 638 -26.19 19.52 5.46
N GLU A 639 -25.23 18.65 5.65
CA GLU A 639 -25.19 17.27 5.16
C GLU A 639 -26.31 16.44 5.81
N GLU A 640 -26.57 16.62 7.10
CA GLU A 640 -27.68 15.99 7.82
C GLU A 640 -29.03 16.49 7.32
N ALA A 641 -29.17 17.79 7.09
CA ALA A 641 -30.39 18.38 6.53
C ALA A 641 -30.67 17.82 5.13
N ILE A 642 -29.63 17.60 4.32
CA ILE A 642 -29.75 16.97 3.01
C ILE A 642 -30.15 15.50 3.14
N ARG A 643 -29.53 14.74 4.05
CA ARG A 643 -29.93 13.35 4.33
C ARG A 643 -31.39 13.27 4.78
N PHE A 644 -31.82 14.16 5.67
CA PHE A 644 -33.19 14.19 6.14
C PHE A 644 -34.17 14.49 5.02
N GLY A 645 -33.89 15.52 4.21
CA GLY A 645 -34.71 15.83 3.03
C GLY A 645 -34.82 14.67 2.04
N ASN A 646 -33.72 13.95 1.78
CA ASN A 646 -33.77 12.74 0.96
C ASN A 646 -34.61 11.63 1.58
N ALA A 647 -34.52 11.41 2.89
CA ALA A 647 -35.34 10.41 3.56
C ALA A 647 -36.84 10.75 3.54
N LEU A 648 -37.20 12.03 3.65
CA LEU A 648 -38.59 12.49 3.46
C LEU A 648 -39.06 12.24 2.02
N MET A 649 -38.16 12.34 1.04
CA MET A 649 -38.47 12.00 -0.35
C MET A 649 -38.64 10.49 -0.56
N ASP A 650 -37.79 9.67 0.03
CA ASP A 650 -37.84 8.21 -0.05
C ASP A 650 -39.09 7.65 0.64
N ALA A 651 -39.51 8.26 1.77
CA ALA A 651 -40.78 7.96 2.45
C ALA A 651 -42.02 8.38 1.64
N GLY A 652 -41.83 9.16 0.57
CA GLY A 652 -42.91 9.70 -0.27
C GLY A 652 -43.62 10.91 0.31
N SER A 653 -43.13 11.47 1.41
CA SER A 653 -43.75 12.63 2.07
C SER A 653 -43.34 13.96 1.43
N LEU A 654 -42.14 14.03 0.84
CA LEU A 654 -41.60 15.22 0.16
C LEU A 654 -41.36 14.93 -1.32
N HIS A 655 -41.69 15.86 -2.21
CA HIS A 655 -41.47 15.71 -3.65
C HIS A 655 -40.74 16.90 -4.23
N HIS A 656 -39.76 16.62 -5.09
CA HIS A 656 -39.18 17.65 -5.95
C HIS A 656 -40.20 18.06 -7.01
N ALA A 657 -40.40 19.36 -7.24
CA ALA A 657 -41.42 19.87 -8.16
C ALA A 657 -41.31 19.31 -9.60
N LYS A 658 -40.12 18.88 -10.02
CA LYS A 658 -39.87 18.26 -11.33
C LYS A 658 -39.54 16.75 -11.28
N HIS A 659 -39.55 16.13 -10.09
CA HIS A 659 -39.28 14.69 -9.89
C HIS A 659 -38.00 14.14 -10.56
N ASN A 660 -36.94 14.96 -10.68
CA ASN A 660 -35.74 14.61 -11.44
C ASN A 660 -34.43 14.76 -10.67
N LYS A 661 -34.49 15.14 -9.39
CA LYS A 661 -33.32 15.41 -8.55
C LYS A 661 -33.56 14.96 -7.11
N PRO A 662 -32.49 14.58 -6.38
CA PRO A 662 -32.54 14.41 -4.93
C PRO A 662 -32.78 15.75 -4.22
N PHE A 663 -32.94 15.71 -2.90
CA PHE A 663 -33.02 16.91 -2.09
C PHE A 663 -31.70 17.68 -2.12
N GLU A 664 -31.78 18.97 -2.44
CA GLU A 664 -30.67 19.91 -2.47
C GLU A 664 -31.07 21.16 -1.69
N SER A 665 -30.25 21.57 -0.73
CA SER A 665 -30.40 22.87 -0.05
C SER A 665 -29.95 23.99 -1.00
N SER A 666 -30.88 24.46 -1.83
CA SER A 666 -30.67 25.52 -2.83
C SER A 666 -31.88 26.46 -2.87
N ALA A 667 -31.61 27.73 -3.16
CA ALA A 667 -32.63 28.77 -3.35
C ALA A 667 -33.48 28.56 -4.62
N THR A 668 -33.04 27.71 -5.55
CA THR A 668 -33.64 27.55 -6.89
C THR A 668 -34.42 26.25 -7.05
N THR A 669 -34.10 25.22 -6.25
CA THR A 669 -34.81 23.94 -6.28
C THR A 669 -36.01 24.01 -5.37
N THR A 670 -37.14 23.49 -5.85
CA THR A 670 -38.42 23.62 -5.18
C THR A 670 -39.07 22.28 -4.89
N TYR A 671 -39.70 22.16 -3.72
CA TYR A 671 -40.28 20.94 -3.18
C TYR A 671 -41.69 21.19 -2.62
N TYR A 672 -42.53 20.16 -2.54
CA TYR A 672 -43.85 20.21 -1.92
C TYR A 672 -44.12 18.92 -1.14
N PHE A 673 -44.97 18.98 -0.11
CA PHE A 673 -45.40 17.80 0.64
C PHE A 673 -46.66 17.19 0.01
N ASP A 674 -46.78 15.87 -0.02
CA ASP A 674 -47.99 15.20 -0.52
C ASP A 674 -49.13 15.30 0.50
N SER A 675 -50.27 15.86 0.06
CA SER A 675 -51.48 15.99 0.86
C SER A 675 -52.23 14.66 1.07
N GLN A 676 -52.01 13.63 0.24
CA GLN A 676 -52.81 12.39 0.28
C GLN A 676 -52.32 11.33 1.29
N GLN A 677 -51.06 11.39 1.72
CA GLN A 677 -50.52 10.48 2.75
C GLN A 677 -50.84 10.94 4.18
N LEU A 678 -51.27 12.18 4.37
CA LEU A 678 -51.58 12.78 5.67
C LEU A 678 -52.91 12.28 6.28
N ASP A 679 -53.88 11.87 5.46
CA ASP A 679 -55.21 11.44 5.92
C ASP A 679 -55.26 9.98 6.42
N LEU A 680 -54.23 9.17 6.15
CA LEU A 680 -54.23 7.75 6.53
C LEU A 680 -53.91 7.53 8.02
N THR A 681 -53.29 8.49 8.70
CA THR A 681 -53.00 8.42 10.14
C THR A 681 -54.19 8.80 11.04
N ASP A 682 -55.20 9.49 10.50
CA ASP A 682 -56.37 9.95 11.27
C ASP A 682 -57.45 8.87 11.47
N ALA A 683 -57.43 7.80 10.67
CA ALA A 683 -58.42 6.70 10.80
C ALA A 683 -58.13 5.72 11.97
N GLY A 684 -57.03 5.90 12.71
CA GLY A 684 -56.56 4.96 13.74
C GLY A 684 -56.98 5.30 15.19
N LYS A 685 -57.54 6.48 15.46
CA LYS A 685 -57.88 6.91 16.83
C LYS A 685 -59.32 7.41 16.93
N GLY A 686 -60.26 6.46 17.00
CA GLY A 686 -61.65 6.78 17.29
C GLY A 686 -62.56 5.56 17.28
N VAL A 687 -62.42 4.65 18.24
CA VAL A 687 -63.52 3.74 18.59
C VAL A 687 -63.66 3.66 20.10
N ASP A 688 -64.80 4.19 20.52
CA ASP A 688 -65.35 4.27 21.87
C ASP A 688 -65.67 2.88 22.45
N LEU A 689 -65.54 2.75 23.76
CA LEU A 689 -65.81 1.53 24.52
C LEU A 689 -67.33 1.34 24.70
N GLY A 690 -67.90 0.29 24.10
CA GLY A 690 -69.28 -0.09 24.40
C GLY A 690 -69.83 -1.33 23.67
N GLY A 691 -69.81 -2.48 24.34
CA GLY A 691 -70.93 -3.44 24.36
C GLY A 691 -71.20 -4.39 23.17
N ARG A 692 -70.94 -5.68 23.42
CA ARG A 692 -71.66 -6.90 22.96
C ARG A 692 -71.68 -7.28 21.46
N GLY A 693 -71.02 -8.41 21.18
CA GLY A 693 -71.68 -9.57 20.51
C GLY A 693 -71.40 -9.79 19.03
N GLY A 694 -70.61 -10.83 18.72
CA GLY A 694 -70.72 -11.61 17.47
C GLY A 694 -69.84 -11.17 16.29
N ARG A 695 -68.62 -11.71 16.17
CA ARG A 695 -67.80 -11.61 14.94
C ARG A 695 -68.17 -12.72 13.96
N LYS A 696 -68.92 -12.38 12.91
CA LYS A 696 -68.90 -13.08 11.62
C LYS A 696 -67.68 -12.60 10.83
N GLN A 697 -66.96 -13.55 10.24
CA GLN A 697 -65.88 -13.30 9.28
C GLN A 697 -66.44 -12.61 8.04
N HIS A 698 -65.85 -11.47 7.66
CA HIS A 698 -65.92 -10.97 6.28
C HIS A 698 -64.51 -10.65 5.80
N VAL A 699 -64.04 -11.49 4.88
CA VAL A 699 -62.89 -11.31 4.01
C VAL A 699 -63.31 -10.42 2.86
N VAL A 700 -62.57 -9.33 2.58
CA VAL A 700 -62.65 -8.56 1.32
C VAL A 700 -61.23 -8.07 0.96
N PRO A 701 -60.81 -8.07 -0.32
CA PRO A 701 -59.47 -8.44 -0.75
C PRO A 701 -58.52 -7.26 -1.03
N ARG A 702 -57.20 -7.55 -0.98
CA ARG A 702 -56.13 -6.65 -1.42
C ARG A 702 -56.14 -6.55 -2.96
N GLY A 703 -56.43 -5.37 -3.48
CA GLY A 703 -56.24 -5.01 -4.88
C GLY A 703 -54.77 -4.72 -5.18
N HIS A 704 -54.22 -5.43 -6.17
CA HIS A 704 -52.93 -5.13 -6.78
C HIS A 704 -52.95 -3.75 -7.47
N VAL A 705 -51.96 -2.91 -7.16
CA VAL A 705 -51.48 -1.88 -8.08
C VAL A 705 -49.99 -2.14 -8.30
N HIS A 706 -49.68 -2.58 -9.52
CA HIS A 706 -48.34 -2.74 -10.06
C HIS A 706 -47.59 -1.41 -10.11
N GLY A 707 -46.28 -1.43 -9.82
CA GLY A 707 -45.35 -0.43 -10.39
C GLY A 707 -44.41 0.32 -9.44
N ARG A 708 -43.87 -0.28 -8.37
CA ARG A 708 -42.64 0.26 -7.74
C ARG A 708 -41.44 -0.59 -8.16
N ARG A 709 -40.65 -0.08 -9.10
CA ARG A 709 -39.30 -0.59 -9.41
C ARG A 709 -38.44 -0.38 -8.17
N ARG A 710 -38.28 -1.43 -7.35
CA ARG A 710 -37.18 -1.55 -6.41
C ARG A 710 -35.89 -1.70 -7.21
N ILE A 711 -35.17 -0.60 -7.36
CA ILE A 711 -33.75 -0.54 -7.64
C ILE A 711 -33.24 0.02 -6.30
N TRP A 712 -32.67 -0.75 -5.37
CA TRP A 712 -31.38 -1.43 -5.45
C TRP A 712 -31.36 -2.64 -4.51
N LEU A 713 -30.97 -3.80 -5.04
CA LEU A 713 -30.43 -4.97 -4.33
C LEU A 713 -29.89 -5.91 -5.42
N VAL A 714 -28.60 -5.76 -5.73
CA VAL A 714 -27.72 -6.83 -6.26
C VAL A 714 -26.39 -6.66 -5.57
#